data_AF-A0A5J4UN29-F1
#
_entry.id   AF-A0A5J4UN29-F1
#
_cell.length_a   1.000
_cell.length_b   1.000
_cell.length_c   1.000
_cell.angle_alpha   90.00
_cell.angle_beta   90.00
_cell.angle_gamma   90.00
#
_symmetry.space_group_name_H-M   'P 1'
#
loop_
_entity.id
_entity.type
_entity.pdbx_description
1 polymer ?
#
loop_
_entity_poly.entity_id
_entity_poly.type
_entity_poly.pdbx_seq_one_letter_code
_entity_poly.pdbx_strand_id
1 'polypeptide(L)'
;GIYADINLTTQCSFVIKDALIHECEAITNDSLSYSQSGFGGGIFLGGSGDYNPISKLIDFRGMKIYNNSADKYGQSLFVVMTKVAELCKYGILGEYMKGNYSDAYSDEHDLIGIPMNLTEFNSSSPQTIEQQQKPLELLWGILGILKSAQVTVNVSNPNGKLIFHIEGKRMISGQLNVKIFEFRNKIQEAIDQEQKVINYQYNKNNLKSLKGTSTQSPFTSKHKSVNQQQISISTNLKIKQKRLLDLANEFIYPPEDGPSIPIQIEAEIPNDQTASFGMNDYKWLNYKQNIYAVLISNGRKIFTGNDGLTIEEDQNAAVPLEVTIEEEDVDDDKKDDPEKEDEDEKEDDPEKEGEQEQHEKKDKGLPIGIIVGIVVGALAIVFVIIIIIIVSIVISKKFFVFIRSQFLEKIKKIGKGAFGTVWKMKKIKGQRIVAIKEVDYDSDEEKQRFHKEVSVMRDVYHILQQASSSSSQLPFIHVVEPLGYFLNEDKDKAYLVLEYCENGDLRQYIQNMKNLGTVITDAKAFEIIKQVTLALNQLHMNGIIHGDIKPENILLTEHFQVKLSDFGLTRKLQEGRGYTTNHGGTTYYLAPELLHSQSARGKRMQTIAADIWAFGILLFELLAQKHPFFNSDDIELSPLEIYNRIIDEEPADLPDHYSQNLKKLIRQMLIK
;
A
#
# COMPACT_ATOMS: atom_id res chain seq x y z
N GLY A 1 4.30 -31.82 -3.45
CA GLY A 1 4.09 -30.96 -4.62
C GLY A 1 4.15 -31.76 -5.90
N ILE A 2 4.15 -31.07 -7.03
CA ILE A 2 4.26 -31.63 -8.38
C ILE A 2 5.66 -31.34 -8.91
N TYR A 3 6.36 -32.38 -9.34
CA TYR A 3 7.56 -32.22 -10.16
C TYR A 3 7.17 -32.51 -11.62
N ALA A 4 7.39 -31.55 -12.50
CA ALA A 4 7.16 -31.70 -13.92
C ALA A 4 8.42 -31.35 -14.71
N ASP A 5 8.89 -32.27 -15.54
CA ASP A 5 9.92 -32.03 -16.55
C ASP A 5 9.28 -32.16 -17.94
N ILE A 6 9.20 -31.04 -18.65
CA ILE A 6 8.46 -30.93 -19.90
C ILE A 6 9.41 -30.65 -21.05
N ASN A 7 9.30 -31.44 -22.11
CA ASN A 7 9.94 -31.15 -23.38
C ASN A 7 9.05 -30.23 -24.24
N LEU A 8 9.44 -28.96 -24.32
CA LEU A 8 8.71 -27.88 -24.98
C LEU A 8 8.92 -27.87 -26.51
N THR A 9 9.82 -28.72 -27.03
CA THR A 9 9.95 -28.96 -28.49
C THR A 9 8.90 -29.94 -29.03
N THR A 10 8.24 -30.67 -28.14
CA THR A 10 7.13 -31.59 -28.47
C THR A 10 5.78 -30.94 -28.12
N GLN A 11 4.67 -31.37 -28.72
CA GLN A 11 3.32 -30.88 -28.40
C GLN A 11 2.82 -31.38 -27.01
N CYS A 12 3.62 -31.19 -25.97
CA CYS A 12 3.27 -31.55 -24.59
C CYS A 12 2.63 -30.36 -23.88
N SER A 13 1.45 -30.56 -23.28
CA SER A 13 0.73 -29.53 -22.53
C SER A 13 0.69 -29.86 -21.04
N PHE A 14 0.88 -28.84 -20.19
CA PHE A 14 0.69 -28.90 -18.75
C PHE A 14 -0.26 -27.79 -18.30
N VAL A 15 -1.53 -28.18 -18.17
CA VAL A 15 -2.66 -27.28 -17.94
C VAL A 15 -3.38 -27.67 -16.66
N ILE A 16 -3.54 -26.71 -15.75
CA ILE A 16 -4.30 -26.85 -14.51
C ILE A 16 -5.67 -26.20 -14.72
N LYS A 17 -6.72 -27.01 -14.82
CA LYS A 17 -8.10 -26.54 -15.02
C LYS A 17 -8.78 -26.09 -13.72
N ASP A 18 -8.61 -26.88 -12.67
CA ASP A 18 -9.04 -26.57 -11.29
C ASP A 18 -8.25 -27.52 -10.37
N ALA A 19 -7.29 -26.98 -9.63
CA ALA A 19 -6.54 -27.76 -8.66
C ALA A 19 -6.18 -26.91 -7.44
N LEU A 20 -6.35 -27.51 -6.27
CA LEU A 20 -5.87 -26.99 -4.99
C LEU A 20 -4.53 -27.66 -4.65
N ILE A 21 -3.46 -26.88 -4.55
CA ILE A 21 -2.11 -27.34 -4.22
C ILE A 21 -1.67 -26.59 -2.97
N HIS A 22 -1.73 -27.26 -1.83
CA HIS A 22 -1.43 -26.63 -0.55
C HIS A 22 -0.57 -27.50 0.35
N GLU A 23 0.12 -26.85 1.28
CA GLU A 23 0.90 -27.50 2.35
C GLU A 23 1.95 -28.50 1.85
N CYS A 24 2.43 -28.30 0.62
CA CYS A 24 3.53 -29.09 0.09
C CYS A 24 4.86 -28.48 0.53
N GLU A 25 5.76 -29.35 0.98
CA GLU A 25 7.10 -28.98 1.41
C GLU A 25 8.14 -29.60 0.47
N ALA A 26 8.99 -28.76 -0.13
CA ALA A 26 10.15 -29.20 -0.88
C ALA A 26 11.38 -29.23 0.05
N ILE A 27 11.85 -30.43 0.38
CA ILE A 27 12.98 -30.66 1.29
C ILE A 27 14.25 -30.88 0.48
N THR A 28 15.35 -30.27 0.90
CA THR A 28 16.68 -30.48 0.33
C THR A 28 17.21 -31.84 0.74
N ASN A 29 17.70 -32.60 -0.24
CA ASN A 29 18.33 -33.88 0.01
C ASN A 29 19.81 -33.83 -0.38
N ASP A 30 20.67 -33.61 0.61
CA ASP A 30 22.13 -33.53 0.41
C ASP A 30 22.79 -34.88 0.10
N SER A 31 22.06 -35.99 0.25
CA SER A 31 22.55 -37.35 0.01
C SER A 31 22.31 -37.87 -1.41
N LEU A 32 21.43 -37.21 -2.18
CA LEU A 32 21.12 -37.56 -3.57
C LEU A 32 21.53 -36.41 -4.49
N SER A 33 22.07 -36.70 -5.67
CA SER A 33 22.57 -35.71 -6.63
C SER A 33 21.47 -34.94 -7.39
N TYR A 34 20.30 -34.74 -6.77
CA TYR A 34 19.17 -34.01 -7.37
C TYR A 34 19.27 -32.53 -7.01
N SER A 35 19.84 -31.75 -7.92
CA SER A 35 19.98 -30.30 -7.81
C SER A 35 18.64 -29.57 -7.65
N GLN A 36 17.54 -30.18 -8.08
CA GLN A 36 16.18 -29.63 -7.96
C GLN A 36 15.53 -29.87 -6.59
N SER A 37 16.12 -30.69 -5.73
CA SER A 37 15.59 -30.89 -4.37
C SER A 37 15.59 -29.58 -3.58
N GLY A 38 14.53 -29.35 -2.80
CA GLY A 38 14.37 -28.14 -1.99
C GLY A 38 13.76 -26.93 -2.73
N PHE A 39 13.39 -27.04 -4.01
CA PHE A 39 12.77 -25.95 -4.77
C PHE A 39 11.29 -26.23 -5.07
N GLY A 40 10.46 -25.18 -5.12
CA GLY A 40 9.09 -25.29 -5.63
C GLY A 40 8.19 -26.15 -4.76
N GLY A 41 7.87 -25.69 -3.54
CA GLY A 41 7.14 -26.45 -2.53
C GLY A 41 5.88 -27.12 -3.08
N GLY A 42 5.03 -26.32 -3.72
CA GLY A 42 3.84 -26.78 -4.42
C GLY A 42 4.16 -27.39 -5.79
N ILE A 43 4.91 -26.69 -6.63
CA ILE A 43 5.28 -27.13 -7.98
C ILE A 43 6.73 -26.76 -8.30
N PHE A 44 7.48 -27.73 -8.81
CA PHE A 44 8.70 -27.50 -9.57
C PHE A 44 8.45 -27.81 -11.05
N LEU A 45 8.64 -26.82 -11.91
CA LEU A 45 8.47 -26.95 -13.35
C LEU A 45 9.80 -26.77 -14.08
N GLY A 46 10.36 -27.87 -14.59
CA GLY A 46 11.48 -27.89 -15.50
C GLY A 46 11.03 -27.93 -16.96
N GLY A 47 11.63 -27.09 -17.79
CA GLY A 47 11.42 -27.04 -19.23
C GLY A 47 12.72 -27.27 -20.00
N SER A 48 12.65 -28.13 -21.03
CA SER A 48 13.70 -28.28 -22.05
C SER A 48 13.20 -27.80 -23.41
N GLY A 49 14.06 -27.11 -24.16
CA GLY A 49 13.70 -26.45 -25.42
C GLY A 49 13.11 -25.04 -25.23
N ASP A 50 12.80 -24.38 -26.35
CA ASP A 50 12.25 -23.02 -26.35
C ASP A 50 10.73 -23.05 -26.34
N TYR A 51 10.12 -22.60 -25.24
CA TYR A 51 8.68 -22.47 -25.14
C TYR A 51 8.15 -21.41 -26.13
N ASN A 52 7.09 -21.76 -26.86
CA ASN A 52 6.34 -20.81 -27.67
C ASN A 52 5.03 -20.41 -26.94
N PRO A 53 4.91 -19.17 -26.42
CA PRO A 53 3.71 -18.75 -25.69
C PRO A 53 2.41 -18.81 -26.48
N ILE A 54 2.46 -18.70 -27.82
CA ILE A 54 1.26 -18.80 -28.68
C ILE A 54 0.63 -20.21 -28.60
N SER A 55 1.42 -21.23 -28.24
CA SER A 55 0.97 -22.62 -28.19
C SER A 55 -0.05 -22.89 -27.06
N LYS A 56 -0.10 -22.04 -26.02
CA LYS A 56 -0.95 -22.21 -24.82
C LYS A 56 -0.81 -23.58 -24.14
N LEU A 57 0.38 -24.19 -24.28
CA LEU A 57 0.65 -25.51 -23.73
C LEU A 57 0.85 -25.46 -22.21
N ILE A 58 1.14 -24.30 -21.62
CA ILE A 58 1.19 -24.09 -20.16
C ILE A 58 0.09 -23.11 -19.75
N ASP A 59 -0.77 -23.51 -18.80
CA ASP A 59 -1.85 -22.67 -18.26
C ASP A 59 -2.17 -23.05 -16.81
N PHE A 60 -1.88 -22.14 -15.88
CA PHE A 60 -2.11 -22.29 -14.44
C PHE A 60 -3.28 -21.47 -13.89
N ARG A 61 -4.17 -20.94 -14.73
CA ARG A 61 -5.30 -20.11 -14.24
C ARG A 61 -6.24 -20.84 -13.28
N GLY A 62 -6.40 -22.16 -13.44
CA GLY A 62 -7.17 -22.99 -12.52
C GLY A 62 -6.44 -23.38 -11.23
N MET A 63 -5.20 -22.92 -11.04
CA MET A 63 -4.39 -23.25 -9.89
C MET A 63 -4.77 -22.39 -8.69
N LYS A 64 -5.05 -23.05 -7.56
CA LYS A 64 -5.16 -22.46 -6.24
C LYS A 64 -4.03 -23.01 -5.38
N ILE A 65 -3.00 -22.20 -5.13
CA ILE A 65 -1.77 -22.58 -4.45
C ILE A 65 -1.65 -21.84 -3.11
N TYR A 66 -1.47 -22.57 -1.99
CA TYR A 66 -1.47 -21.97 -0.64
C TYR A 66 -0.50 -22.66 0.32
N ASN A 67 0.12 -21.89 1.22
CA ASN A 67 0.86 -22.42 2.38
C ASN A 67 1.92 -23.49 2.04
N ASN A 68 2.53 -23.41 0.87
CA ASN A 68 3.62 -24.31 0.51
C ASN A 68 4.94 -23.74 1.03
N SER A 69 5.92 -24.60 1.23
CA SER A 69 7.26 -24.21 1.67
C SER A 69 8.33 -24.94 0.86
N ALA A 70 9.49 -24.30 0.73
CA ALA A 70 10.64 -24.87 0.07
C ALA A 70 11.89 -24.53 0.87
N ASP A 71 12.78 -25.50 1.10
CA ASP A 71 14.04 -25.29 1.81
C ASP A 71 14.95 -24.27 1.10
N LYS A 72 14.79 -24.13 -0.21
CA LYS A 72 15.55 -23.21 -1.06
C LYS A 72 14.64 -22.06 -1.53
N TYR A 73 14.08 -22.16 -2.73
CA TYR A 73 13.40 -21.03 -3.39
C TYR A 73 12.10 -21.45 -4.09
N GLY A 74 11.22 -20.47 -4.30
CA GLY A 74 9.87 -20.70 -4.83
C GLY A 74 9.04 -21.46 -3.81
N GLN A 75 8.56 -20.76 -2.77
CA GLN A 75 7.80 -21.39 -1.68
C GLN A 75 6.63 -22.21 -2.24
N SER A 76 5.97 -21.68 -3.27
CA SER A 76 4.86 -22.31 -3.96
C SER A 76 5.23 -22.87 -5.33
N LEU A 77 5.81 -22.06 -6.22
CA LEU A 77 6.17 -22.43 -7.58
C LEU A 77 7.62 -22.05 -7.88
N PHE A 78 8.37 -22.99 -8.45
CA PHE A 78 9.69 -22.71 -9.01
C PHE A 78 9.76 -23.16 -10.48
N VAL A 79 10.07 -22.21 -11.37
CA VAL A 79 10.07 -22.44 -12.83
C VAL A 79 11.46 -22.32 -13.43
N VAL A 80 11.92 -23.38 -14.09
CA VAL A 80 13.21 -23.46 -14.80
C VAL A 80 12.95 -23.60 -16.29
N MET A 81 13.13 -22.53 -17.06
CA MET A 81 13.01 -22.58 -18.53
C MET A 81 13.73 -21.39 -19.19
N THR A 82 14.25 -21.57 -20.42
CA THR A 82 14.95 -20.51 -21.16
C THR A 82 14.06 -19.30 -21.45
N LYS A 83 12.77 -19.52 -21.70
CA LYS A 83 11.79 -18.49 -22.09
C LYS A 83 10.81 -18.09 -20.98
N VAL A 84 11.23 -18.14 -19.71
CA VAL A 84 10.34 -17.86 -18.56
C VAL A 84 9.71 -16.47 -18.60
N ALA A 85 10.47 -15.46 -19.06
CA ALA A 85 9.98 -14.10 -19.21
C ALA A 85 8.92 -13.98 -20.32
N GLU A 86 9.07 -14.72 -21.42
CA GLU A 86 8.09 -14.71 -22.52
C GLU A 86 6.80 -15.42 -22.09
N LEU A 87 6.90 -16.50 -21.31
CA LEU A 87 5.73 -17.16 -20.69
C LEU A 87 4.99 -16.22 -19.73
N CYS A 88 5.71 -15.49 -18.87
CA CYS A 88 5.11 -14.56 -17.92
C CYS A 88 4.46 -13.34 -18.61
N LYS A 89 5.06 -12.84 -19.70
CA LYS A 89 4.55 -11.68 -20.45
C LYS A 89 3.37 -12.02 -21.36
N TYR A 90 3.07 -13.29 -21.55
CA TYR A 90 1.95 -13.71 -22.39
C TYR A 90 0.62 -13.60 -21.64
N GLY A 91 -0.41 -13.09 -22.32
CA GLY A 91 -1.68 -12.71 -21.68
C GLY A 91 -1.61 -11.34 -21.00
N ILE A 92 -2.53 -11.09 -20.07
CA ILE A 92 -2.56 -9.86 -19.28
C ILE A 92 -2.01 -10.14 -17.88
N LEU A 93 -0.95 -9.43 -17.49
CA LEU A 93 -0.38 -9.45 -16.14
C LEU A 93 -0.10 -10.87 -15.61
N GLY A 94 0.41 -11.76 -16.44
CA GLY A 94 0.86 -13.09 -15.99
C GLY A 94 -0.27 -14.04 -15.62
N GLU A 95 -1.49 -13.80 -16.11
CA GLU A 95 -2.68 -14.63 -15.82
C GLU A 95 -2.42 -16.14 -15.97
N TYR A 96 -1.61 -16.56 -16.95
CA TYR A 96 -1.30 -17.98 -17.21
C TYR A 96 -0.37 -18.62 -16.18
N MET A 97 0.26 -17.82 -15.31
CA MET A 97 1.22 -18.28 -14.30
C MET A 97 0.75 -18.03 -12.86
N LYS A 98 -0.07 -16.99 -12.65
CA LYS A 98 -0.45 -16.53 -11.30
C LYS A 98 -1.32 -17.53 -10.52
N GLY A 99 -2.27 -18.19 -11.17
CA GLY A 99 -3.34 -18.86 -10.44
C GLY A 99 -4.06 -17.86 -9.50
N ASN A 100 -4.06 -18.14 -8.20
CA ASN A 100 -4.56 -17.26 -7.14
C ASN A 100 -3.53 -16.28 -6.54
N TYR A 101 -2.30 -16.21 -7.08
CA TYR A 101 -1.28 -15.25 -6.64
C TYR A 101 -1.74 -13.81 -6.88
N SER A 102 -1.61 -12.97 -5.86
CA SER A 102 -1.99 -11.57 -5.90
C SER A 102 -0.75 -10.68 -5.84
N ASP A 103 -0.58 -9.82 -6.85
CA ASP A 103 0.43 -8.77 -6.83
C ASP A 103 0.26 -7.82 -5.63
N ALA A 104 -0.89 -7.77 -4.96
CA ALA A 104 -1.08 -6.88 -3.80
C ALA A 104 -0.77 -7.54 -2.46
N TYR A 105 -0.94 -8.87 -2.36
CA TYR A 105 -1.06 -9.55 -1.07
C TYR A 105 -0.19 -10.81 -0.93
N SER A 106 0.30 -11.38 -2.03
CA SER A 106 1.13 -12.59 -2.01
C SER A 106 2.61 -12.26 -1.75
N ASP A 107 3.33 -13.21 -1.17
CA ASP A 107 4.76 -13.07 -0.91
C ASP A 107 5.53 -13.15 -2.24
N GLU A 108 6.45 -12.20 -2.48
CA GLU A 108 7.24 -12.18 -3.71
C GLU A 108 8.12 -13.43 -3.92
N HIS A 109 8.35 -14.21 -2.86
CA HIS A 109 9.09 -15.47 -2.90
C HIS A 109 8.22 -16.70 -3.18
N ASP A 110 6.90 -16.55 -3.31
CA ASP A 110 5.98 -17.67 -3.61
C ASP A 110 6.20 -18.21 -5.02
N LEU A 111 6.30 -17.33 -6.02
CA LEU A 111 6.46 -17.70 -7.42
C LEU A 111 7.80 -17.17 -7.95
N ILE A 112 8.77 -18.08 -8.08
CA ILE A 112 10.11 -17.76 -8.56
C ILE A 112 10.37 -18.47 -9.89
N GLY A 113 11.18 -17.86 -10.75
CA GLY A 113 11.73 -18.58 -11.91
C GLY A 113 13.12 -18.13 -12.31
N ILE A 114 13.71 -18.92 -13.20
CA ILE A 114 15.08 -18.76 -13.66
C ILE A 114 15.15 -19.00 -15.18
N PRO A 115 15.77 -18.08 -15.96
CA PRO A 115 15.77 -18.11 -17.42
C PRO A 115 16.84 -19.05 -18.01
N MET A 116 16.82 -20.33 -17.65
CA MET A 116 17.75 -21.35 -18.16
C MET A 116 17.04 -22.69 -18.34
N ASN A 117 17.61 -23.59 -19.17
CA ASN A 117 17.03 -24.93 -19.32
C ASN A 117 17.35 -25.83 -18.12
N LEU A 118 16.60 -26.92 -17.97
CA LEU A 118 16.75 -27.83 -16.82
C LEU A 118 18.15 -28.47 -16.73
N THR A 119 18.78 -28.82 -17.85
CA THR A 119 20.14 -29.41 -17.86
C THR A 119 21.17 -28.44 -17.29
N GLU A 120 21.10 -27.17 -17.70
CA GLU A 120 21.97 -26.10 -17.23
C GLU A 120 21.76 -25.82 -15.74
N PHE A 121 20.50 -25.71 -15.31
CA PHE A 121 20.14 -25.58 -13.89
C PHE A 121 20.74 -26.71 -13.07
N ASN A 122 20.66 -27.95 -13.57
CA ASN A 122 21.13 -29.11 -12.84
C ASN A 122 22.65 -29.13 -12.62
N SER A 123 23.39 -28.50 -13.53
CA SER A 123 24.85 -28.37 -13.48
C SER A 123 25.34 -27.07 -12.84
N SER A 124 24.43 -26.15 -12.52
CA SER A 124 24.75 -24.83 -12.00
C SER A 124 25.09 -24.86 -10.51
N SER A 125 25.97 -23.96 -10.08
CA SER A 125 26.27 -23.79 -8.66
C SER A 125 25.10 -23.09 -7.94
N PRO A 126 24.94 -23.27 -6.61
CA PRO A 126 23.95 -22.53 -5.83
C PRO A 126 24.06 -21.02 -5.99
N GLN A 127 25.28 -20.48 -6.11
CA GLN A 127 25.54 -19.06 -6.30
C GLN A 127 25.01 -18.57 -7.66
N THR A 128 25.19 -19.36 -8.72
CA THR A 128 24.64 -19.02 -10.04
C THR A 128 23.12 -19.00 -10.02
N ILE A 129 22.49 -19.98 -9.35
CA ILE A 129 21.03 -20.05 -9.22
C ILE A 129 20.50 -18.84 -8.44
N GLU A 130 21.13 -18.52 -7.31
CA GLU A 130 20.76 -17.37 -6.47
C GLU A 130 20.87 -16.03 -7.23
N GLN A 131 21.89 -15.87 -8.08
CA GLN A 131 22.08 -14.65 -8.87
C GLN A 131 21.12 -14.51 -10.06
N GLN A 132 20.67 -15.63 -10.64
CA GLN A 132 19.88 -15.62 -11.87
C GLN A 132 18.37 -15.77 -11.65
N GLN A 133 17.95 -16.36 -10.52
CA GLN A 133 16.53 -16.47 -10.19
C GLN A 133 15.91 -15.09 -9.94
N LYS A 134 14.61 -14.96 -10.23
CA LYS A 134 13.84 -13.75 -9.94
C LYS A 134 12.40 -14.08 -9.58
N PRO A 135 11.75 -13.26 -8.74
CA PRO A 135 10.30 -13.27 -8.61
C PRO A 135 9.64 -13.13 -9.98
N LEU A 136 8.70 -14.03 -10.28
CA LEU A 136 8.00 -13.99 -11.56
C LEU A 136 7.13 -12.72 -11.69
N GLU A 137 6.73 -12.11 -10.57
CA GLU A 137 6.01 -10.83 -10.54
C GLU A 137 6.69 -9.72 -11.34
N LEU A 138 8.01 -9.68 -11.28
CA LEU A 138 8.83 -8.71 -12.01
C LEU A 138 8.80 -8.92 -13.53
N LEU A 139 8.40 -10.11 -14.00
CA LEU A 139 8.42 -10.47 -15.41
C LEU A 139 7.10 -10.18 -16.12
N TRP A 140 5.96 -10.25 -15.41
CA TRP A 140 4.63 -10.04 -16.00
C TRP A 140 4.00 -8.66 -15.75
N GLY A 141 4.65 -7.80 -14.97
CA GLY A 141 4.21 -6.41 -14.80
C GLY A 141 4.18 -5.66 -16.14
N ILE A 142 3.02 -5.13 -16.53
CA ILE A 142 2.90 -4.27 -17.70
C ILE A 142 3.27 -2.84 -17.26
N LEU A 143 4.49 -2.41 -17.61
CA LEU A 143 4.93 -1.03 -17.38
C LEU A 143 4.15 -0.11 -18.32
N GLY A 144 3.37 0.80 -17.73
CA GLY A 144 2.69 1.86 -18.44
C GLY A 144 3.72 2.86 -18.98
N ILE A 145 3.51 3.37 -20.18
CA ILE A 145 4.34 4.42 -20.77
C ILE A 145 3.52 5.71 -20.75
N LEU A 146 3.99 6.72 -20.02
CA LEU A 146 3.33 8.04 -19.98
C LEU A 146 4.04 8.98 -20.95
N LYS A 147 3.32 9.48 -21.97
CA LYS A 147 3.86 10.40 -22.97
C LYS A 147 3.68 11.86 -22.57
N SER A 148 2.49 12.20 -22.10
CA SER A 148 2.11 13.57 -21.75
C SER A 148 1.11 13.55 -20.58
N ALA A 149 1.12 14.63 -19.79
CA ALA A 149 0.17 14.85 -18.72
C ALA A 149 -0.18 16.33 -18.63
N GLN A 150 -1.48 16.63 -18.63
CA GLN A 150 -2.02 17.97 -18.59
C GLN A 150 -3.11 18.07 -17.51
N VAL A 151 -3.21 19.24 -16.88
CA VAL A 151 -4.33 19.61 -16.01
C VAL A 151 -4.94 20.92 -16.46
N THR A 152 -6.26 20.93 -16.57
CA THR A 152 -7.03 22.14 -16.87
C THR A 152 -7.54 22.77 -15.57
N VAL A 153 -7.27 24.06 -15.40
CA VAL A 153 -7.66 24.87 -14.23
C VAL A 153 -8.59 25.98 -14.71
N ASN A 154 -9.84 25.96 -14.27
CA ASN A 154 -10.81 27.02 -14.55
C ASN A 154 -10.73 28.10 -13.46
N VAL A 155 -10.38 29.33 -13.85
CA VAL A 155 -10.16 30.44 -12.90
C VAL A 155 -11.48 31.09 -12.47
N SER A 156 -12.49 31.06 -13.34
CA SER A 156 -13.82 31.62 -13.10
C SER A 156 -14.63 30.81 -12.08
N ASN A 157 -14.35 29.50 -11.95
CA ASN A 157 -14.91 28.63 -10.93
C ASN A 157 -13.80 28.00 -10.08
N PRO A 158 -13.24 28.73 -9.09
CA PRO A 158 -12.16 28.21 -8.25
C PRO A 158 -12.59 27.00 -7.41
N ASN A 159 -13.88 26.73 -7.20
CA ASN A 159 -14.37 25.51 -6.54
C ASN A 159 -14.67 24.36 -7.53
N GLY A 160 -14.30 24.52 -8.79
CA GLY A 160 -14.49 23.53 -9.85
C GLY A 160 -13.57 22.31 -9.74
N LYS A 161 -13.95 21.24 -10.45
CA LYS A 161 -13.18 20.00 -10.53
C LYS A 161 -11.95 20.20 -11.43
N LEU A 162 -10.75 19.91 -10.92
CA LEU A 162 -9.55 19.79 -11.76
C LEU A 162 -9.74 18.61 -12.70
N ILE A 163 -9.49 18.79 -14.00
CA ILE A 163 -9.56 17.71 -14.98
C ILE A 163 -8.16 17.43 -15.49
N PHE A 164 -7.71 16.20 -15.29
CA PHE A 164 -6.42 15.70 -15.75
C PHE A 164 -6.64 14.90 -17.02
N HIS A 165 -5.78 15.15 -18.01
CA HIS A 165 -5.69 14.41 -19.25
C HIS A 165 -4.28 13.85 -19.36
N ILE A 166 -4.16 12.55 -19.57
CA ILE A 166 -2.89 11.88 -19.78
C ILE A 166 -2.92 11.08 -21.07
N GLU A 167 -1.80 11.02 -21.77
CA GLU A 167 -1.65 10.21 -22.97
C GLU A 167 -0.47 9.27 -22.80
N GLY A 168 -0.61 8.04 -23.30
CA GLY A 168 0.37 7.01 -23.05
C GLY A 168 0.11 5.73 -23.83
N LYS A 169 0.83 4.67 -23.44
CA LYS A 169 0.62 3.31 -23.94
C LYS A 169 0.56 2.34 -22.77
N ARG A 170 -0.05 1.19 -23.00
CA ARG A 170 -0.08 0.07 -22.05
C ARG A 170 -0.75 0.45 -20.72
N MET A 171 -1.77 1.31 -20.77
CA MET A 171 -2.58 1.69 -19.62
C MET A 171 -3.75 0.71 -19.49
N ILE A 172 -3.97 0.17 -18.29
CA ILE A 172 -4.95 -0.90 -18.05
C ILE A 172 -6.19 -0.34 -17.34
N SER A 173 -7.35 -0.52 -17.97
CA SER A 173 -8.63 -0.03 -17.43
C SER A 173 -8.95 -0.72 -16.10
N GLY A 174 -9.42 0.05 -15.12
CA GLY A 174 -9.68 -0.43 -13.76
C GLY A 174 -8.45 -0.63 -12.87
N GLN A 175 -7.23 -0.54 -13.43
CA GLN A 175 -5.98 -0.76 -12.70
C GLN A 175 -4.96 0.37 -12.83
N LEU A 176 -5.20 1.33 -13.74
CA LEU A 176 -4.34 2.48 -13.91
C LEU A 176 -4.40 3.40 -12.68
N ASN A 177 -3.21 3.78 -12.21
CA ASN A 177 -2.98 4.72 -11.14
C ASN A 177 -2.01 5.78 -11.63
N VAL A 178 -2.19 7.01 -11.17
CA VAL A 178 -1.41 8.19 -11.55
C VAL A 178 -0.85 8.79 -10.27
N LYS A 179 0.48 8.89 -10.20
CA LYS A 179 1.21 9.55 -9.11
C LYS A 179 1.62 10.94 -9.59
N ILE A 180 1.14 11.97 -8.90
CA ILE A 180 1.47 13.38 -9.13
C ILE A 180 2.25 13.87 -7.92
N PHE A 181 3.36 14.57 -8.13
CA PHE A 181 4.18 15.06 -7.03
C PHE A 181 4.85 16.38 -7.37
N GLU A 182 5.17 17.15 -6.32
CA GLU A 182 5.94 18.38 -6.47
C GLU A 182 7.38 18.04 -6.84
N PHE A 183 7.80 18.50 -8.03
CA PHE A 183 9.13 18.20 -8.56
C PHE A 183 10.17 19.22 -8.10
N ARG A 184 9.86 20.52 -8.22
CA ARG A 184 10.74 21.62 -7.78
C ARG A 184 9.99 22.96 -7.71
N ASN A 185 10.56 23.92 -6.98
CA ASN A 185 10.09 25.30 -6.94
C ASN A 185 10.59 26.11 -8.15
N LYS A 186 9.73 26.96 -8.73
CA LYS A 186 10.07 27.78 -9.91
C LYS A 186 11.15 28.84 -9.64
N ILE A 187 11.26 29.35 -8.41
CA ILE A 187 12.31 30.30 -8.01
C ILE A 187 13.68 29.60 -8.02
N GLN A 188 13.75 28.36 -7.52
CA GLN A 188 14.97 27.57 -7.56
C GLN A 188 15.37 27.23 -8.99
N GLU A 189 14.42 26.99 -9.90
CA GLU A 189 14.73 26.80 -11.31
C GLU A 189 15.27 28.07 -11.97
N ALA A 190 14.72 29.25 -11.67
CA ALA A 190 15.26 30.51 -12.17
C ALA A 190 16.72 30.71 -11.72
N ILE A 191 17.02 30.40 -10.45
CA ILE A 191 18.38 30.41 -9.89
C ILE A 191 19.28 29.39 -10.60
N ASP A 192 18.84 28.14 -10.75
CA ASP A 192 19.63 27.08 -11.38
C ASP A 192 19.87 27.35 -12.89
N GLN A 193 18.90 27.97 -13.56
CA GLN A 193 19.02 28.41 -14.95
C GLN A 193 19.99 29.60 -15.07
N GLU A 194 19.91 30.60 -14.19
CA GLU A 194 20.91 31.67 -14.12
C GLU A 194 22.31 31.09 -13.86
N GLN A 195 22.44 30.13 -12.95
CA GLN A 195 23.71 29.49 -12.63
C GLN A 195 24.25 28.65 -13.80
N LYS A 196 23.36 27.99 -14.57
CA LYS A 196 23.72 27.31 -15.83
C LYS A 196 24.13 28.29 -16.92
N VAL A 197 23.46 29.44 -17.04
CA VAL A 197 23.82 30.50 -17.99
C VAL A 197 25.17 31.11 -17.61
N ILE A 198 25.43 31.36 -16.31
CA ILE A 198 26.71 31.82 -15.79
C ILE A 198 27.81 30.78 -16.09
N ASN A 199 27.56 29.50 -15.81
CA ASN A 199 28.52 28.42 -16.10
C ASN A 199 28.73 28.21 -17.60
N TYR A 200 27.70 28.38 -18.42
CA TYR A 200 27.82 28.32 -19.87
C TYR A 200 28.57 29.53 -20.42
N GLN A 201 28.34 30.74 -19.91
CA GLN A 201 29.10 31.93 -20.27
C GLN A 201 30.56 31.80 -19.83
N TYR A 202 30.82 31.28 -18.62
CA TYR A 202 32.16 30.96 -18.14
C TYR A 202 32.87 29.94 -19.05
N ASN A 203 32.20 28.84 -19.40
CA ASN A 203 32.75 27.81 -20.29
C ASN A 203 32.88 28.28 -21.75
N LYS A 204 31.98 29.15 -22.24
CA LYS A 204 32.06 29.76 -23.58
C LYS A 204 33.17 30.78 -23.68
N ASN A 205 33.44 31.53 -22.60
CA ASN A 205 34.58 32.43 -22.51
C ASN A 205 35.90 31.65 -22.44
N ASN A 206 35.91 30.48 -21.79
CA ASN A 206 37.04 29.54 -21.79
C ASN A 206 37.20 28.76 -23.11
N LEU A 207 36.15 28.59 -23.92
CA LEU A 207 36.25 27.98 -25.27
C LEU A 207 36.69 28.99 -26.34
N LYS A 208 36.42 30.29 -26.16
CA LYS A 208 36.89 31.35 -27.06
C LYS A 208 38.40 31.60 -26.96
N SER A 209 39.07 31.14 -25.90
CA SER A 209 40.53 31.19 -25.78
C SER A 209 41.25 30.01 -26.48
N LEU A 210 40.52 29.10 -27.15
CA LEU A 210 41.06 27.85 -27.69
C LEU A 210 40.82 27.61 -29.19
N LYS A 211 40.51 28.66 -29.99
CA LYS A 211 40.46 28.54 -31.47
C LYS A 211 41.13 29.70 -32.21
N GLY A 212 42.46 29.61 -32.37
CA GLY A 212 43.12 29.81 -33.67
C GLY A 212 43.73 28.44 -34.00
N THR A 213 43.53 27.82 -35.17
CA THR A 213 43.90 28.26 -36.53
C THR A 213 43.18 27.41 -37.59
N SER A 214 42.93 28.01 -38.77
CA SER A 214 42.73 27.40 -40.13
C SER A 214 41.52 26.47 -40.36
N THR A 215 40.76 26.47 -41.48
CA THR A 215 40.71 27.22 -42.75
C THR A 215 39.38 26.91 -43.48
N GLN A 216 38.75 27.95 -44.05
CA GLN A 216 37.88 28.03 -45.27
C GLN A 216 36.64 27.11 -45.51
N SER A 217 35.43 27.70 -45.31
CA SER A 217 34.35 28.12 -46.28
C SER A 217 33.89 27.23 -47.48
N PRO A 218 32.69 27.40 -48.12
CA PRO A 218 31.70 28.51 -48.04
C PRO A 218 30.16 28.18 -48.22
N PHE A 219 29.31 29.23 -48.09
CA PHE A 219 27.94 29.44 -48.64
C PHE A 219 26.75 28.64 -48.02
N THR A 220 25.54 29.17 -47.77
CA THR A 220 24.79 30.38 -48.21
C THR A 220 23.83 30.88 -47.12
N SER A 221 23.44 32.15 -47.22
CA SER A 221 22.45 32.88 -46.42
C SER A 221 20.99 32.64 -46.86
N LYS A 222 20.01 32.82 -45.96
CA LYS A 222 18.85 33.71 -46.15
C LYS A 222 17.89 33.77 -44.94
N HIS A 223 17.71 35.01 -44.46
CA HIS A 223 16.54 35.72 -43.92
C HIS A 223 15.66 35.25 -42.72
N LYS A 224 15.51 36.24 -41.83
CA LYS A 224 14.63 36.49 -40.67
C LYS A 224 13.11 36.39 -40.91
N SER A 225 12.35 36.01 -39.86
CA SER A 225 11.33 36.83 -39.12
C SER A 225 10.63 35.95 -38.06
N VAL A 226 10.94 36.04 -36.76
CA VAL A 226 10.26 36.80 -35.68
C VAL A 226 8.79 36.41 -35.37
N ASN A 227 8.61 36.00 -34.10
CA ASN A 227 7.41 35.96 -33.24
C ASN A 227 6.35 34.86 -33.40
N GLN A 228 6.59 33.75 -32.70
CA GLN A 228 5.63 33.10 -31.79
C GLN A 228 6.47 32.50 -30.64
N GLN A 229 6.47 33.10 -29.44
CA GLN A 229 7.08 32.48 -28.26
C GLN A 229 6.15 31.39 -27.71
N GLN A 230 6.08 30.29 -28.45
CA GLN A 230 5.74 28.99 -27.90
C GLN A 230 6.99 28.53 -27.15
N ILE A 231 7.03 28.66 -25.83
CA ILE A 231 8.10 28.07 -25.02
C ILE A 231 7.82 26.57 -24.94
N SER A 232 8.11 25.86 -26.03
CA SER A 232 8.19 24.41 -26.04
C SER A 232 9.44 23.98 -25.27
N ILE A 233 9.28 23.58 -24.01
CA ILE A 233 10.35 22.95 -23.23
C ILE A 233 10.41 21.47 -23.61
N SER A 234 11.02 21.17 -24.74
CA SER A 234 11.49 19.81 -25.02
C SER A 234 12.86 19.63 -24.35
N THR A 235 12.95 18.84 -23.28
CA THR A 235 14.14 18.00 -22.96
C THR A 235 13.85 17.12 -21.74
N ASN A 236 13.93 15.81 -21.96
CA ASN A 236 13.76 14.75 -20.96
C ASN A 236 14.60 15.01 -19.70
N LEU A 237 13.92 15.15 -18.55
CA LEU A 237 14.52 15.35 -17.24
C LEU A 237 14.84 13.98 -16.62
N LYS A 238 16.02 13.42 -16.88
CA LYS A 238 16.51 12.24 -16.13
C LYS A 238 16.84 12.64 -14.69
N ILE A 239 16.12 12.06 -13.73
CA ILE A 239 16.32 12.31 -12.30
C ILE A 239 17.64 11.63 -11.85
N LYS A 240 18.56 12.38 -11.22
CA LYS A 240 19.78 11.80 -10.63
C LYS A 240 19.43 11.04 -9.33
N GLN A 241 20.07 9.89 -9.17
CA GLN A 241 19.88 8.82 -8.19
C GLN A 241 19.97 9.24 -6.70
N LYS A 242 19.08 10.11 -6.23
CA LYS A 242 18.84 10.38 -4.81
C LYS A 242 17.36 10.14 -4.54
N ARG A 243 17.05 8.89 -4.18
CA ARG A 243 15.82 8.36 -3.58
C ARG A 243 14.51 9.09 -3.94
N LEU A 244 13.71 8.48 -4.81
CA LEU A 244 12.28 8.76 -5.03
C LEU A 244 11.38 8.59 -3.78
N LEU A 245 11.96 8.34 -2.60
CA LEU A 245 11.26 8.01 -1.35
C LEU A 245 10.89 9.22 -0.48
N ASP A 246 11.36 10.44 -0.81
CA ASP A 246 11.13 11.65 0.00
C ASP A 246 10.75 12.87 -0.87
N LEU A 247 9.81 12.72 -1.81
CA LEU A 247 9.26 13.86 -2.57
C LEU A 247 8.11 14.51 -1.78
N ALA A 248 8.18 15.83 -1.58
CA ALA A 248 7.13 16.58 -0.89
C ALA A 248 5.82 16.60 -1.71
N ASN A 249 4.68 16.57 -1.03
CA ASN A 249 3.33 16.72 -1.63
C ASN A 249 3.04 15.73 -2.78
N GLU A 250 3.09 14.42 -2.50
CA GLU A 250 2.66 13.38 -3.44
C GLU A 250 1.17 13.05 -3.34
N PHE A 251 0.55 12.78 -4.49
CA PHE A 251 -0.84 12.38 -4.66
C PHE A 251 -0.91 11.18 -5.59
N ILE A 252 -1.64 10.14 -5.18
CA ILE A 252 -1.92 8.98 -6.03
C ILE A 252 -3.42 8.98 -6.31
N TYR A 253 -3.79 8.96 -7.59
CA TYR A 253 -5.16 8.81 -8.07
C TYR A 253 -5.31 7.47 -8.80
N PRO A 254 -6.38 6.70 -8.57
CA PRO A 254 -7.40 6.93 -7.56
C PRO A 254 -6.81 6.85 -6.13
N PRO A 255 -7.43 7.41 -5.08
CA PRO A 255 -6.99 7.25 -3.69
C PRO A 255 -7.27 5.84 -3.14
N GLU A 256 -6.49 5.38 -2.16
CA GLU A 256 -6.67 4.06 -1.52
C GLU A 256 -7.87 4.01 -0.56
N ASP A 257 -8.23 5.13 0.05
CA ASP A 257 -9.17 5.20 1.18
C ASP A 257 -10.61 5.66 0.80
N GLY A 258 -11.05 5.51 -0.46
CA GLY A 258 -12.42 5.94 -0.83
C GLY A 258 -12.97 5.46 -2.17
N PRO A 259 -14.31 5.56 -2.36
CA PRO A 259 -14.97 5.24 -3.62
C PRO A 259 -14.57 6.29 -4.64
N SER A 260 -13.67 5.92 -5.53
CA SER A 260 -13.19 6.77 -6.61
C SER A 260 -13.49 6.11 -7.94
N ILE A 261 -13.86 6.93 -8.92
CA ILE A 261 -14.17 6.42 -10.26
C ILE A 261 -12.83 6.00 -10.89
N PRO A 262 -12.71 4.74 -11.36
CA PRO A 262 -11.53 4.30 -12.10
C PRO A 262 -11.23 5.25 -13.24
N ILE A 263 -9.95 5.46 -13.52
CA ILE A 263 -9.52 6.32 -14.63
C ILE A 263 -10.10 5.74 -15.92
N GLN A 264 -10.86 6.55 -16.64
CA GLN A 264 -11.43 6.15 -17.92
C GLN A 264 -10.32 6.21 -18.97
N ILE A 265 -10.16 5.12 -19.71
CA ILE A 265 -9.14 5.00 -20.75
C ILE A 265 -9.85 4.80 -22.08
N GLU A 266 -9.48 5.62 -23.05
CA GLU A 266 -9.95 5.50 -24.43
C GLU A 266 -8.88 4.79 -25.27
N ALA A 267 -9.34 3.98 -26.21
CA ALA A 267 -8.56 3.05 -27.03
C ALA A 267 -8.00 1.81 -26.29
N GLU A 268 -7.85 0.73 -27.06
CA GLU A 268 -7.32 -0.55 -26.60
C GLU A 268 -5.82 -0.68 -26.90
N ILE A 269 -5.12 -1.48 -26.09
CA ILE A 269 -3.74 -1.89 -26.32
C ILE A 269 -3.66 -2.65 -27.67
N PRO A 270 -2.68 -2.38 -28.56
CA PRO A 270 -1.39 -1.71 -28.34
C PRO A 270 -1.33 -0.23 -28.79
N ASN A 271 -2.46 0.39 -29.11
CA ASN A 271 -2.48 1.75 -29.62
C ASN A 271 -2.08 2.78 -28.55
N ASP A 272 -1.83 4.02 -28.99
CA ASP A 272 -1.79 5.14 -28.06
C ASP A 272 -3.17 5.29 -27.41
N GLN A 273 -3.16 5.45 -26.09
CA GLN A 273 -4.34 5.54 -25.24
C GLN A 273 -4.36 6.92 -24.59
N THR A 274 -5.55 7.49 -24.47
CA THR A 274 -5.81 8.70 -23.69
C THR A 274 -6.56 8.30 -22.43
N ALA A 275 -6.33 8.99 -21.32
CA ALA A 275 -7.05 8.74 -20.10
C ALA A 275 -7.37 10.05 -19.38
N SER A 276 -8.57 10.12 -18.81
CA SER A 276 -9.03 11.31 -18.10
C SER A 276 -9.59 10.97 -16.72
N PHE A 277 -9.33 11.86 -15.78
CA PHE A 277 -9.88 11.79 -14.43
C PHE A 277 -9.97 13.20 -13.85
N GLY A 278 -10.76 13.38 -12.79
CA GLY A 278 -10.78 14.69 -12.16
C GLY A 278 -10.89 14.65 -10.65
N MET A 279 -10.38 15.72 -10.04
CA MET A 279 -10.20 15.86 -8.60
C MET A 279 -10.93 17.11 -8.10
N ASN A 280 -11.65 16.98 -7.00
CA ASN A 280 -12.48 18.07 -6.45
C ASN A 280 -11.70 19.05 -5.55
N ASP A 281 -10.52 18.65 -5.05
CA ASP A 281 -9.66 19.52 -4.24
C ASP A 281 -8.55 20.07 -5.12
N TYR A 282 -8.49 21.40 -5.26
CA TYR A 282 -7.52 22.12 -6.09
C TYR A 282 -6.47 22.85 -5.23
N LYS A 283 -6.68 22.96 -3.92
CA LYS A 283 -5.86 23.81 -3.02
C LYS A 283 -4.43 23.30 -2.83
N TRP A 284 -4.20 22.03 -3.16
CA TRP A 284 -2.87 21.42 -3.11
C TRP A 284 -2.02 21.75 -4.35
N LEU A 285 -2.64 22.11 -5.48
CA LEU A 285 -1.95 22.38 -6.74
C LEU A 285 -1.50 23.85 -6.81
N ASN A 286 -0.37 24.17 -6.20
CA ASN A 286 0.23 25.50 -6.25
C ASN A 286 1.08 25.69 -7.53
N TYR A 287 0.42 25.60 -8.69
CA TYR A 287 1.08 25.68 -10.00
C TYR A 287 1.75 27.03 -10.27
N LYS A 288 1.44 28.08 -9.51
CA LYS A 288 2.09 29.39 -9.63
C LYS A 288 3.52 29.37 -9.09
N GLN A 289 3.79 28.62 -8.02
CA GLN A 289 5.09 28.59 -7.35
C GLN A 289 5.89 27.32 -7.65
N ASN A 290 5.22 26.23 -8.01
CA ASN A 290 5.82 24.90 -8.10
C ASN A 290 5.64 24.26 -9.47
N ILE A 291 6.56 23.36 -9.81
CA ILE A 291 6.49 22.45 -10.97
C ILE A 291 6.14 21.07 -10.45
N TYR A 292 5.19 20.42 -11.12
CA TYR A 292 4.73 19.09 -10.79
C TYR A 292 5.15 18.10 -11.87
N ALA A 293 5.30 16.85 -11.48
CA ALA A 293 5.58 15.74 -12.39
C ALA A 293 4.65 14.56 -12.11
N VAL A 294 4.54 13.68 -13.10
CA VAL A 294 3.56 12.60 -13.17
C VAL A 294 4.26 11.29 -13.53
N LEU A 295 3.85 10.22 -12.87
CA LEU A 295 4.16 8.82 -13.20
C LEU A 295 2.87 8.01 -13.22
N ILE A 296 2.86 6.87 -13.92
CA ILE A 296 1.70 5.96 -13.95
C ILE A 296 2.06 4.56 -13.47
N SER A 297 1.08 3.81 -12.99
CA SER A 297 1.24 2.41 -12.59
C SER A 297 -0.03 1.63 -12.86
N ASN A 298 0.09 0.44 -13.44
CA ASN A 298 -1.04 -0.49 -13.58
C ASN A 298 -1.24 -1.38 -12.34
N GLY A 299 -0.57 -1.10 -11.22
CA GLY A 299 -0.65 -1.94 -10.02
C GLY A 299 -0.19 -1.27 -8.72
N ARG A 300 -0.10 0.07 -8.69
CA ARG A 300 0.36 0.92 -7.56
C ARG A 300 1.75 0.66 -6.97
N LYS A 301 2.43 -0.44 -7.30
CA LYS A 301 3.77 -0.78 -6.80
C LYS A 301 4.88 -0.11 -7.60
N ILE A 302 4.85 -0.24 -8.91
CA ILE A 302 5.88 0.28 -9.82
C ILE A 302 5.27 1.44 -10.60
N PHE A 303 5.73 2.65 -10.32
CA PHE A 303 5.38 3.86 -11.05
C PHE A 303 6.42 4.13 -12.14
N THR A 304 5.98 4.24 -13.39
CA THR A 304 6.82 4.39 -14.58
C THR A 304 6.49 5.65 -15.37
N GLY A 305 7.46 6.07 -16.17
CA GLY A 305 7.44 7.28 -16.99
C GLY A 305 7.49 7.04 -18.50
N ASN A 306 8.19 7.90 -19.23
CA ASN A 306 8.09 8.04 -20.70
C ASN A 306 8.88 7.03 -21.54
N ASP A 307 9.75 6.22 -20.94
CA ASP A 307 10.74 5.45 -21.71
C ASP A 307 10.26 4.01 -22.03
N GLY A 308 9.55 3.33 -21.13
CA GLY A 308 8.96 2.00 -21.36
C GLY A 308 9.95 0.85 -21.56
N LEU A 309 11.24 1.06 -21.26
CA LEU A 309 12.37 0.21 -21.65
C LEU A 309 12.76 -0.80 -20.57
N THR A 310 13.01 -0.32 -19.35
CA THR A 310 13.40 -1.14 -18.19
C THR A 310 12.83 -0.53 -16.91
N ILE A 311 12.59 -1.35 -15.88
CA ILE A 311 12.08 -0.88 -14.59
C ILE A 311 13.00 0.22 -14.01
N GLU A 312 14.32 0.03 -14.10
CA GLU A 312 15.32 0.94 -13.53
C GLU A 312 15.39 2.29 -14.24
N GLU A 313 15.22 2.31 -15.58
CA GLU A 313 15.20 3.55 -16.34
C GLU A 313 13.84 4.27 -16.23
N ASP A 314 12.75 3.51 -16.34
CA ASP A 314 11.39 4.05 -16.40
C ASP A 314 10.89 4.64 -15.08
N GLN A 315 11.31 4.07 -13.94
CA GLN A 315 10.99 4.62 -12.61
C GLN A 315 11.54 6.04 -12.42
N ASN A 316 12.58 6.42 -13.17
CA ASN A 316 13.25 7.71 -13.06
C ASN A 316 12.86 8.71 -14.16
N ALA A 317 11.91 8.35 -15.02
CA ALA A 317 11.53 9.10 -16.23
C ALA A 317 10.21 9.89 -16.07
N ALA A 318 10.04 10.63 -14.97
CA ALA A 318 8.80 11.35 -14.69
C ALA A 318 8.46 12.40 -15.75
N VAL A 319 7.17 12.52 -16.08
CA VAL A 319 6.65 13.44 -17.11
C VAL A 319 6.19 14.73 -16.44
N PRO A 320 6.63 15.92 -16.89
CA PRO A 320 6.13 17.18 -16.37
C PRO A 320 4.60 17.30 -16.51
N LEU A 321 3.94 17.82 -15.47
CA LEU A 321 2.51 18.15 -15.54
C LEU A 321 2.34 19.54 -16.18
N GLU A 322 1.75 19.59 -17.36
CA GLU A 322 1.39 20.83 -18.03
C GLU A 322 0.11 21.41 -17.43
N VAL A 323 0.08 22.73 -17.22
CA VAL A 323 -1.08 23.41 -16.61
C VAL A 323 -1.68 24.39 -17.61
N THR A 324 -2.96 24.19 -17.92
CA THR A 324 -3.73 25.06 -18.83
C THR A 324 -4.78 25.83 -18.05
N ILE A 325 -4.90 27.11 -18.34
CA ILE A 325 -5.78 28.05 -17.65
C ILE A 325 -6.93 28.40 -18.59
N GLU A 326 -8.17 28.17 -18.15
CA GLU A 326 -9.37 28.66 -18.83
C GLU A 326 -9.82 29.97 -18.18
N GLU A 327 -9.84 31.05 -18.96
CA GLU A 327 -10.46 32.33 -18.62
C GLU A 327 -11.73 32.46 -19.47
N GLU A 328 -12.87 32.83 -18.88
CA GLU A 328 -14.06 33.16 -19.66
C GLU A 328 -13.83 34.52 -20.34
N ASP A 329 -13.96 34.56 -21.66
CA ASP A 329 -13.95 35.79 -22.44
C ASP A 329 -15.07 36.70 -21.91
N VAL A 330 -14.69 37.84 -21.31
CA VAL A 330 -15.64 38.92 -21.08
C VAL A 330 -15.99 39.47 -22.46
N ASP A 331 -17.22 39.24 -22.90
CA ASP A 331 -17.82 39.87 -24.07
C ASP A 331 -17.76 41.41 -23.93
N ASP A 332 -16.65 42.02 -24.36
CA ASP A 332 -16.54 43.44 -24.65
C ASP A 332 -17.20 43.73 -26.01
N ASP A 333 -18.50 43.48 -26.09
CA ASP A 333 -19.36 43.91 -27.19
C ASP A 333 -20.50 44.78 -26.66
N LYS A 334 -20.13 45.97 -26.19
CA LYS A 334 -21.01 47.14 -26.24
C LYS A 334 -20.29 48.29 -26.94
N LYS A 335 -20.41 48.29 -28.26
CA LYS A 335 -20.31 49.49 -29.08
C LYS A 335 -21.40 50.46 -28.63
N ASP A 336 -20.98 51.60 -28.09
CA ASP A 336 -21.69 52.86 -28.25
C ASP A 336 -20.64 53.89 -28.69
N ASP A 337 -20.66 54.19 -29.99
CA ASP A 337 -20.10 55.39 -30.62
C ASP A 337 -21.18 56.49 -30.44
N PRO A 338 -20.85 57.76 -30.12
CA PRO A 338 -20.39 58.65 -31.19
C PRO A 338 -19.44 59.81 -30.78
N GLU A 339 -18.91 60.45 -31.83
CA GLU A 339 -18.33 61.82 -31.93
C GLU A 339 -16.80 61.92 -31.72
N LYS A 340 -15.99 62.08 -32.78
CA LYS A 340 -15.71 63.24 -33.67
C LYS A 340 -14.64 64.22 -33.14
N GLU A 341 -13.86 64.72 -34.10
CA GLU A 341 -12.86 65.82 -34.08
C GLU A 341 -11.45 65.39 -33.62
N ASP A 342 -10.45 65.25 -34.51
CA ASP A 342 -9.72 66.23 -35.38
C ASP A 342 -8.49 66.82 -34.68
N GLU A 343 -7.41 66.98 -35.48
CA GLU A 343 -6.22 67.86 -35.27
C GLU A 343 -5.19 67.38 -34.21
N ASP A 344 -3.87 67.57 -34.33
CA ASP A 344 -2.94 67.98 -35.38
C ASP A 344 -1.51 67.84 -34.79
N GLU A 345 -0.49 67.82 -35.66
CA GLU A 345 0.89 68.32 -35.41
C GLU A 345 1.77 67.66 -34.32
N LYS A 346 3.11 67.59 -34.34
CA LYS A 346 4.26 67.88 -35.23
C LYS A 346 5.53 67.52 -34.44
N GLU A 347 6.64 67.28 -35.14
CA GLU A 347 8.03 67.72 -34.82
C GLU A 347 8.67 67.30 -33.46
N ASP A 348 9.96 67.02 -33.30
CA ASP A 348 11.16 67.09 -34.14
C ASP A 348 12.26 66.27 -33.41
N ASP A 349 13.06 65.57 -34.21
CA ASP A 349 14.53 65.46 -34.31
C ASP A 349 15.48 66.03 -33.17
N PRO A 350 16.82 65.84 -33.23
CA PRO A 350 17.57 64.69 -32.72
C PRO A 350 18.84 65.12 -31.93
N GLU A 351 19.97 64.40 -32.13
CA GLU A 351 21.38 64.74 -31.80
C GLU A 351 21.91 64.16 -30.48
N LYS A 352 23.17 63.72 -30.34
CA LYS A 352 24.32 63.41 -31.23
C LYS A 352 25.44 62.86 -30.32
N GLU A 353 26.38 62.14 -30.95
CA GLU A 353 27.85 62.14 -30.73
C GLU A 353 28.38 61.78 -29.32
N GLY A 354 29.54 61.16 -29.09
CA GLY A 354 30.79 60.83 -29.80
C GLY A 354 31.75 60.39 -28.67
N GLU A 355 32.61 59.38 -28.79
CA GLU A 355 34.08 59.43 -29.06
C GLU A 355 34.66 58.21 -28.28
N GLN A 356 35.41 57.25 -28.87
CA GLN A 356 36.89 57.17 -28.98
C GLN A 356 37.63 57.47 -27.65
N GLU A 357 38.52 56.65 -27.06
CA GLU A 357 39.74 56.01 -27.60
C GLU A 357 40.39 55.00 -26.59
N GLN A 358 40.92 53.89 -27.13
CA GLN A 358 42.17 53.12 -26.89
C GLN A 358 42.84 52.78 -25.51
N HIS A 359 43.53 51.61 -25.57
CA HIS A 359 44.78 51.14 -24.90
C HIS A 359 44.76 50.06 -23.79
N GLU A 360 45.11 48.84 -24.24
CA GLU A 360 46.17 47.90 -23.76
C GLU A 360 46.19 47.18 -22.39
N LYS A 361 46.70 45.94 -22.49
CA LYS A 361 46.75 44.80 -21.54
C LYS A 361 47.68 44.98 -20.33
N LYS A 362 47.37 44.27 -19.24
CA LYS A 362 48.35 43.48 -18.44
C LYS A 362 47.70 42.43 -17.52
N ASP A 363 48.07 41.16 -17.73
CA ASP A 363 47.76 39.99 -16.86
C ASP A 363 48.57 40.02 -15.55
N LYS A 364 47.91 39.71 -14.41
CA LYS A 364 48.53 39.14 -13.19
C LYS A 364 47.54 38.21 -12.48
N GLY A 365 47.96 36.96 -12.23
CA GLY A 365 47.18 35.93 -11.54
C GLY A 365 46.99 36.18 -10.03
N LEU A 366 45.95 35.54 -9.46
CA LEU A 366 45.42 35.80 -8.12
C LEU A 366 46.17 35.02 -7.00
N PRO A 367 46.49 35.63 -5.85
CA PRO A 367 47.32 35.02 -4.80
C PRO A 367 46.60 33.95 -3.95
N ILE A 368 47.37 32.95 -3.53
CA ILE A 368 46.96 31.70 -2.85
C ILE A 368 46.11 31.90 -1.57
N GLY A 369 46.25 33.05 -0.89
CA GLY A 369 45.45 33.36 0.31
C GLY A 369 43.94 33.48 0.04
N ILE A 370 43.54 33.83 -1.18
CA ILE A 370 42.12 33.92 -1.56
C ILE A 370 41.50 32.52 -1.76
N ILE A 371 42.30 31.55 -2.20
CA ILE A 371 41.84 30.17 -2.44
C ILE A 371 41.49 29.49 -1.11
N VAL A 372 42.31 29.69 -0.06
CA VAL A 372 42.05 29.08 1.27
C VAL A 372 40.83 29.72 1.94
N GLY A 373 40.63 31.03 1.79
CA GLY A 373 39.44 31.73 2.30
C GLY A 373 38.14 31.28 1.64
N ILE A 374 38.15 31.01 0.33
CA ILE A 374 36.99 30.52 -0.42
C ILE A 374 36.61 29.10 0.03
N VAL A 375 37.59 28.23 0.26
CA VAL A 375 37.32 26.83 0.66
C VAL A 375 36.74 26.76 2.08
N VAL A 376 37.26 27.54 3.03
CA VAL A 376 36.72 27.59 4.40
C VAL A 376 35.33 28.22 4.43
N GLY A 377 35.09 29.28 3.64
CA GLY A 377 33.77 29.89 3.49
C GLY A 377 32.74 28.93 2.87
N ALA A 378 33.13 28.16 1.86
CA ALA A 378 32.27 27.18 1.21
C ALA A 378 31.88 26.04 2.16
N LEU A 379 32.82 25.54 2.98
CA LEU A 379 32.54 24.49 3.96
C LEU A 379 31.59 24.98 5.08
N ALA A 380 31.73 26.23 5.53
CA ALA A 380 30.81 26.83 6.50
C ALA A 380 29.39 26.98 5.93
N ILE A 381 29.26 27.39 4.66
CA ILE A 381 27.96 27.51 3.97
C ILE A 381 27.29 26.14 3.81
N VAL A 382 28.05 25.12 3.41
CA VAL A 382 27.53 23.74 3.29
C VAL A 382 27.04 23.21 4.64
N PHE A 383 27.77 23.48 5.73
CA PHE A 383 27.36 23.07 7.07
C PHE A 383 26.06 23.75 7.52
N VAL A 384 25.91 25.05 7.25
CA VAL A 384 24.67 25.81 7.53
C VAL A 384 23.50 25.28 6.71
N ILE A 385 23.71 24.96 5.42
CA ILE A 385 22.67 24.38 4.57
C ILE A 385 22.24 23.00 5.08
N ILE A 386 23.19 22.15 5.51
CA ILE A 386 22.87 20.84 6.09
C ILE A 386 22.04 21.01 7.37
N ILE A 387 22.38 21.96 8.23
CA ILE A 387 21.58 22.26 9.44
C ILE A 387 20.18 22.75 9.05
N ILE A 388 20.05 23.66 8.08
CA ILE A 388 18.75 24.15 7.61
C ILE A 388 17.90 23.01 7.02
N ILE A 389 18.51 22.10 6.27
CA ILE A 389 17.82 20.92 5.71
C ILE A 389 17.38 19.97 6.83
N ILE A 390 18.23 19.67 7.80
CA ILE A 390 17.88 18.81 8.94
C ILE A 390 16.75 19.45 9.75
N VAL A 391 16.84 20.75 10.04
CA VAL A 391 15.79 21.50 10.75
C VAL A 391 14.50 21.52 9.94
N SER A 392 14.57 21.71 8.62
CA SER A 392 13.39 21.71 7.74
C SER A 392 12.73 20.33 7.65
N ILE A 393 13.51 19.24 7.57
CA ILE A 393 12.99 17.86 7.58
C ILE A 393 12.31 17.55 8.92
N VAL A 394 12.92 17.96 10.04
CA VAL A 394 12.36 17.77 11.38
C VAL A 394 11.08 18.59 11.56
N ILE A 395 11.02 19.82 11.02
CA ILE A 395 9.81 20.65 11.03
C ILE A 395 8.72 20.02 10.15
N SER A 396 9.04 19.54 8.95
CA SER A 396 8.08 18.93 8.02
C SER A 396 7.48 17.62 8.54
N LYS A 397 8.27 16.73 9.17
CA LYS A 397 7.75 15.51 9.82
C LYS A 397 6.81 15.84 10.97
N LYS A 398 7.23 16.75 11.86
CA LYS A 398 6.37 17.25 12.96
C LYS A 398 5.11 17.93 12.44
N PHE A 399 5.18 18.66 11.33
CA PHE A 399 4.05 19.34 10.71
C PHE A 399 3.06 18.35 10.08
N PHE A 400 3.52 17.28 9.42
CA PHE A 400 2.64 16.26 8.83
C PHE A 400 1.88 15.45 9.88
N VAL A 401 2.56 15.06 10.96
CA VAL A 401 1.95 14.43 12.14
C VAL A 401 0.94 15.40 12.81
N PHE A 402 1.29 16.69 12.89
CA PHE A 402 0.43 17.73 13.45
C PHE A 402 -0.85 17.95 12.62
N ILE A 403 -0.75 18.03 11.28
CA ILE A 403 -1.87 18.21 10.35
C ILE A 403 -2.87 17.05 10.42
N ARG A 404 -2.42 15.80 10.53
CA ARG A 404 -3.33 14.63 10.53
C ARG A 404 -4.09 14.47 11.87
N SER A 405 -3.48 14.91 12.98
CA SER A 405 -4.17 15.00 14.29
C SER A 405 -5.23 16.10 14.34
N GLN A 406 -5.10 17.16 13.54
CA GLN A 406 -6.03 18.29 13.47
C GLN A 406 -7.37 17.94 12.79
N PHE A 407 -7.56 16.73 12.26
CA PHE A 407 -8.85 16.29 11.68
C PHE A 407 -9.66 15.37 12.58
N LEU A 408 -9.18 15.09 13.80
CA LEU A 408 -9.82 14.20 14.76
C LEU A 408 -9.94 14.90 16.12
N GLU A 409 -11.17 15.15 16.54
CA GLU A 409 -11.45 15.69 17.87
C GLU A 409 -11.57 14.54 18.87
N LYS A 410 -10.74 14.56 19.91
CA LYS A 410 -10.71 13.53 20.95
C LYS A 410 -11.87 13.74 21.92
N ILE A 411 -12.84 12.82 21.95
CA ILE A 411 -14.03 12.94 22.79
C ILE A 411 -13.81 12.29 24.16
N LYS A 412 -13.51 10.98 24.17
CA LYS A 412 -13.48 10.18 25.40
C LYS A 412 -12.54 8.99 25.25
N LYS A 413 -11.86 8.61 26.33
CA LYS A 413 -11.19 7.30 26.41
C LYS A 413 -12.23 6.18 26.57
N ILE A 414 -12.23 5.21 25.66
CA ILE A 414 -13.15 4.06 25.72
C ILE A 414 -12.55 2.98 26.64
N GLY A 415 -11.28 2.63 26.44
CA GLY A 415 -10.61 1.59 27.22
C GLY A 415 -9.09 1.62 27.07
N LYS A 416 -8.37 0.87 27.91
CA LYS A 416 -6.95 0.57 27.77
C LYS A 416 -6.74 -0.91 28.07
N GLY A 417 -6.18 -1.65 27.12
CA GLY A 417 -5.87 -3.07 27.24
C GLY A 417 -4.38 -3.34 27.07
N ALA A 418 -4.02 -4.62 26.99
CA ALA A 418 -2.65 -5.07 26.73
C ALA A 418 -2.13 -4.62 25.35
N PHE A 419 -3.04 -4.40 24.39
CA PHE A 419 -2.73 -4.07 23.00
C PHE A 419 -2.92 -2.58 22.67
N GLY A 420 -2.94 -1.70 23.68
CA GLY A 420 -3.03 -0.25 23.50
C GLY A 420 -4.27 0.41 24.13
N THR A 421 -4.47 1.68 23.78
CA THR A 421 -5.56 2.53 24.29
C THR A 421 -6.57 2.85 23.20
N VAL A 422 -7.87 2.65 23.47
CA VAL A 422 -8.93 2.96 22.51
C VAL A 422 -9.62 4.26 22.87
N TRP A 423 -9.79 5.14 21.88
CA TRP A 423 -10.38 6.46 22.02
C TRP A 423 -11.61 6.63 21.14
N LYS A 424 -12.66 7.24 21.68
CA LYS A 424 -13.77 7.79 20.91
C LYS A 424 -13.32 9.12 20.34
N MET A 425 -13.36 9.27 19.03
CA MET A 425 -13.00 10.50 18.34
C MET A 425 -14.06 10.91 17.33
N LYS A 426 -14.11 12.20 16.99
CA LYS A 426 -14.99 12.75 15.95
C LYS A 426 -14.13 13.24 14.79
N LYS A 427 -14.42 12.76 13.58
CA LYS A 427 -13.79 13.29 12.37
C LYS A 427 -14.34 14.69 12.08
N ILE A 428 -13.47 15.69 12.00
CA ILE A 428 -13.88 17.09 11.83
C ILE A 428 -14.55 17.29 10.47
N LYS A 429 -14.02 16.67 9.40
CA LYS A 429 -14.71 16.59 8.11
C LYS A 429 -15.72 15.43 8.12
N GLY A 430 -17.01 15.77 8.03
CA GLY A 430 -18.12 14.80 7.93
C GLY A 430 -18.78 14.41 9.26
N GLN A 431 -18.29 14.92 10.39
CA GLN A 431 -18.85 14.69 11.74
C GLN A 431 -19.02 13.22 12.18
N ARG A 432 -18.43 12.25 11.46
CA ARG A 432 -18.52 10.82 11.80
C ARG A 432 -17.77 10.53 13.10
N ILE A 433 -18.43 9.79 13.99
CA ILE A 433 -17.81 9.25 15.21
C ILE A 433 -17.05 7.97 14.85
N VAL A 434 -15.83 7.84 15.38
CA VAL A 434 -14.94 6.69 15.15
C VAL A 434 -14.32 6.23 16.46
N ALA A 435 -13.91 4.96 16.49
CA ALA A 435 -13.01 4.43 17.52
C ALA A 435 -11.59 4.40 16.98
N ILE A 436 -10.60 4.84 17.75
CA ILE A 436 -9.19 4.78 17.37
C ILE A 436 -8.42 3.99 18.43
N LYS A 437 -7.86 2.86 18.02
CA LYS A 437 -6.92 2.06 18.81
C LYS A 437 -5.52 2.63 18.61
N GLU A 438 -4.97 3.23 19.66
CA GLU A 438 -3.62 3.77 19.76
C GLU A 438 -2.71 2.72 20.40
N VAL A 439 -1.66 2.33 19.72
CA VAL A 439 -0.70 1.29 20.13
C VAL A 439 0.69 1.93 20.19
N ASP A 440 1.36 1.80 21.32
CA ASP A 440 2.78 2.15 21.44
C ASP A 440 3.61 1.01 20.84
N TYR A 441 4.68 1.30 20.11
CA TYR A 441 5.62 0.29 19.59
C TYR A 441 7.06 0.73 19.88
N ASP A 442 7.87 -0.12 20.49
CA ASP A 442 9.27 0.19 20.80
C ASP A 442 10.25 -0.55 19.86
N SER A 443 9.71 -1.41 18.98
CA SER A 443 10.48 -2.26 18.07
C SER A 443 9.81 -2.46 16.71
N ASP A 444 10.59 -2.79 15.69
CA ASP A 444 10.08 -3.17 14.36
C ASP A 444 9.19 -4.43 14.43
N GLU A 445 9.44 -5.33 15.37
CA GLU A 445 8.61 -6.52 15.59
C GLU A 445 7.20 -6.15 16.07
N GLU A 446 7.07 -5.21 17.01
CA GLU A 446 5.78 -4.70 17.48
C GLU A 446 5.06 -3.91 16.38
N LYS A 447 5.81 -3.13 15.61
CA LYS A 447 5.30 -2.47 14.40
C LYS A 447 4.76 -3.49 13.39
N GLN A 448 5.47 -4.59 13.15
CA GLN A 448 5.01 -5.67 12.28
C GLN A 448 3.77 -6.39 12.83
N ARG A 449 3.68 -6.61 14.15
CA ARG A 449 2.47 -7.17 14.80
C ARG A 449 1.25 -6.29 14.56
N PHE A 450 1.39 -4.96 14.70
CA PHE A 450 0.33 -4.02 14.37
C PHE A 450 -0.08 -4.12 12.89
N HIS A 451 0.87 -4.10 11.95
CA HIS A 451 0.55 -4.24 10.52
C HIS A 451 -0.16 -5.57 10.21
N LYS A 452 0.26 -6.66 10.86
CA LYS A 452 -0.39 -7.96 10.74
C LYS A 452 -1.83 -7.92 11.25
N GLU A 453 -2.09 -7.30 12.40
CA GLU A 453 -3.45 -7.13 12.93
C GLU A 453 -4.33 -6.37 11.94
N VAL A 454 -3.84 -5.22 11.44
CA VAL A 454 -4.56 -4.40 10.45
C VAL A 454 -4.84 -5.19 9.18
N SER A 455 -3.84 -5.91 8.66
CA SER A 455 -3.96 -6.73 7.45
C SER A 455 -5.01 -7.82 7.62
N VAL A 456 -4.94 -8.60 8.71
CA VAL A 456 -5.91 -9.66 8.99
C VAL A 456 -7.32 -9.10 9.11
N MET A 457 -7.51 -8.00 9.84
CA MET A 457 -8.83 -7.41 10.02
C MET A 457 -9.44 -6.91 8.70
N ARG A 458 -8.63 -6.27 7.84
CA ARG A 458 -9.05 -5.83 6.51
C ARG A 458 -9.39 -7.00 5.61
N ASP A 459 -8.56 -8.02 5.57
CA ASP A 459 -8.79 -9.25 4.80
C ASP A 459 -10.12 -9.90 5.20
N VAL A 460 -10.34 -10.10 6.50
CA VAL A 460 -11.57 -10.68 7.03
C VAL A 460 -12.77 -9.85 6.59
N TYR A 461 -12.72 -8.53 6.80
CA TYR A 461 -13.84 -7.66 6.43
C TYR A 461 -14.14 -7.70 4.93
N HIS A 462 -13.10 -7.69 4.07
CA HIS A 462 -13.27 -7.78 2.63
C HIS A 462 -13.83 -9.13 2.16
N ILE A 463 -13.34 -10.26 2.71
CA ILE A 463 -13.87 -11.59 2.42
C ILE A 463 -15.37 -11.63 2.73
N LEU A 464 -15.76 -11.11 3.89
CA LEU A 464 -17.16 -11.08 4.31
C LEU A 464 -18.01 -10.14 3.45
N GLN A 465 -17.47 -8.99 3.04
CA GLN A 465 -18.13 -8.05 2.14
C GLN A 465 -18.37 -8.64 0.73
N GLN A 466 -17.39 -9.36 0.19
CA GLN A 466 -17.51 -10.03 -1.12
C GLN A 466 -18.53 -11.17 -1.09
N ALA A 467 -18.48 -12.04 -0.07
CA ALA A 467 -19.46 -13.11 0.12
C ALA A 467 -20.90 -12.57 0.23
N SER A 468 -21.01 -11.34 0.74
CA SER A 468 -22.27 -10.64 0.99
C SER A 468 -22.88 -9.97 -0.26
N SER A 469 -22.08 -9.74 -1.30
CA SER A 469 -22.49 -9.02 -2.53
C SER A 469 -23.31 -9.86 -3.52
N SER A 470 -23.44 -11.17 -3.28
CA SER A 470 -24.16 -12.13 -4.13
C SER A 470 -25.69 -12.19 -3.87
N SER A 471 -26.22 -11.31 -3.01
CA SER A 471 -27.64 -11.29 -2.61
C SER A 471 -28.25 -9.90 -2.77
N SER A 472 -29.56 -9.83 -3.09
CA SER A 472 -30.29 -8.60 -3.46
C SER A 472 -30.45 -7.57 -2.33
N GLN A 473 -30.00 -7.89 -1.12
CA GLN A 473 -29.86 -6.98 0.03
C GLN A 473 -28.43 -7.13 0.55
N LEU A 474 -27.73 -6.03 0.86
CA LEU A 474 -26.43 -6.11 1.53
C LEU A 474 -26.60 -6.77 2.92
N PRO A 475 -26.04 -7.95 3.18
CA PRO A 475 -25.97 -8.56 4.50
C PRO A 475 -25.25 -7.64 5.49
N PHE A 476 -25.75 -7.61 6.73
CA PHE A 476 -25.05 -6.96 7.83
C PHE A 476 -23.76 -7.73 8.16
N ILE A 477 -22.63 -7.02 8.18
CA ILE A 477 -21.32 -7.62 8.50
C ILE A 477 -21.12 -7.58 10.02
N HIS A 478 -21.06 -8.76 10.65
CA HIS A 478 -20.86 -8.94 12.09
C HIS A 478 -19.40 -8.78 12.55
N VAL A 479 -18.61 -8.01 11.81
CA VAL A 479 -17.22 -7.66 12.14
C VAL A 479 -17.11 -6.14 12.12
N VAL A 480 -16.34 -5.58 13.05
CA VAL A 480 -16.05 -4.15 13.09
C VAL A 480 -15.31 -3.73 11.82
N GLU A 481 -15.81 -2.70 11.15
CA GLU A 481 -15.24 -2.11 9.94
C GLU A 481 -13.90 -1.41 10.24
N PRO A 482 -12.80 -1.84 9.60
CA PRO A 482 -11.55 -1.09 9.61
C PRO A 482 -11.65 0.09 8.63
N LEU A 483 -11.65 1.31 9.15
CA LEU A 483 -11.79 2.56 8.36
C LEU A 483 -10.46 3.10 7.84
N GLY A 484 -9.34 2.67 8.42
CA GLY A 484 -8.00 3.10 8.02
C GLY A 484 -7.00 2.94 9.15
N TYR A 485 -5.73 3.23 8.89
CA TYR A 485 -4.67 3.22 9.90
C TYR A 485 -3.59 4.25 9.55
N PHE A 486 -2.77 4.62 10.53
CA PHE A 486 -1.61 5.49 10.32
C PHE A 486 -0.58 5.31 11.44
N LEU A 487 0.65 5.73 11.16
CA LEU A 487 1.76 5.70 12.10
C LEU A 487 2.17 7.12 12.48
N ASN A 488 2.69 7.27 13.69
CA ASN A 488 3.32 8.48 14.19
C ASN A 488 4.72 8.09 14.68
N GLU A 489 5.68 8.13 13.75
CA GLU A 489 7.06 7.74 14.01
C GLU A 489 7.77 8.65 15.01
N ASP A 490 7.33 9.90 15.17
CA ASP A 490 7.93 10.82 16.16
C ASP A 490 7.54 10.47 17.61
N LYS A 491 6.47 9.70 17.79
CA LYS A 491 5.93 9.31 19.10
C LYS A 491 5.90 7.80 19.29
N ASP A 492 6.45 7.03 18.34
CA ASP A 492 6.46 5.58 18.39
C ASP A 492 5.06 4.99 18.62
N LYS A 493 4.07 5.55 17.90
CA LYS A 493 2.64 5.23 18.06
C LYS A 493 2.01 4.84 16.74
N ALA A 494 1.24 3.76 16.74
CA ALA A 494 0.39 3.33 15.65
C ALA A 494 -1.09 3.55 15.99
N TYR A 495 -1.90 3.85 14.97
CA TYR A 495 -3.32 4.17 15.13
C TYR A 495 -4.14 3.36 14.13
N LEU A 496 -5.08 2.56 14.63
CA LEU A 496 -6.08 1.86 13.83
C LEU A 496 -7.44 2.54 14.02
N VAL A 497 -8.02 3.02 12.93
CA VAL A 497 -9.31 3.72 12.88
C VAL A 497 -10.41 2.70 12.55
N LEU A 498 -11.41 2.62 13.40
CA LEU A 498 -12.49 1.64 13.36
C LEU A 498 -13.85 2.35 13.40
N GLU A 499 -14.89 1.69 12.90
CA GLU A 499 -16.26 2.12 13.21
C GLU A 499 -16.49 2.11 14.73
N TYR A 500 -17.31 3.05 15.20
CA TYR A 500 -17.66 3.13 16.60
C TYR A 500 -18.97 2.37 16.85
N CYS A 501 -18.99 1.56 17.91
CA CYS A 501 -20.18 0.85 18.38
C CYS A 501 -20.74 1.57 19.62
N GLU A 502 -21.94 2.13 19.50
CA GLU A 502 -22.51 3.09 20.44
C GLU A 502 -22.82 2.48 21.81
N ASN A 503 -23.24 1.21 21.84
CA ASN A 503 -23.66 0.52 23.05
C ASN A 503 -22.49 -0.19 23.77
N GLY A 504 -21.24 0.07 23.35
CA GLY A 504 -20.05 -0.46 24.00
C GLY A 504 -19.86 -1.96 23.78
N ASP A 505 -19.14 -2.59 24.70
CA ASP A 505 -18.86 -4.03 24.69
C ASP A 505 -19.80 -4.83 25.61
N LEU A 506 -19.83 -6.15 25.44
CA LEU A 506 -20.71 -7.02 26.19
C LEU A 506 -20.30 -7.15 27.67
N ARG A 507 -19.03 -6.92 28.03
CA ARG A 507 -18.60 -6.85 29.44
C ARG A 507 -19.30 -5.70 30.15
N GLN A 508 -19.31 -4.52 29.54
CA GLN A 508 -20.02 -3.34 30.05
C GLN A 508 -21.52 -3.60 30.15
N TYR A 509 -22.10 -4.28 29.15
CA TYR A 509 -23.51 -4.68 29.17
C TYR A 509 -23.84 -5.60 30.36
N ILE A 510 -23.03 -6.63 30.61
CA ILE A 510 -23.18 -7.53 31.76
C ILE A 510 -23.06 -6.77 33.09
N GLN A 511 -22.05 -5.90 33.21
CA GLN A 511 -21.84 -5.12 34.43
C GLN A 511 -22.99 -4.15 34.70
N ASN A 512 -23.53 -3.52 33.65
CA ASN A 512 -24.70 -2.64 33.77
C ASN A 512 -25.94 -3.42 34.25
N MET A 513 -26.19 -4.61 33.71
CA MET A 513 -27.28 -5.47 34.19
C MET A 513 -27.10 -5.84 35.67
N LYS A 514 -25.88 -6.24 36.05
CA LYS A 514 -25.53 -6.58 37.43
C LYS A 514 -25.75 -5.41 38.39
N ASN A 515 -25.30 -4.20 38.03
CA ASN A 515 -25.49 -2.99 38.83
C ASN A 515 -26.96 -2.62 39.00
N LEU A 516 -27.79 -2.89 38.00
CA LEU A 516 -29.23 -2.64 38.03
C LEU A 516 -30.02 -3.77 38.72
N GLY A 517 -29.37 -4.88 39.11
CA GLY A 517 -30.04 -6.06 39.65
C GLY A 517 -30.97 -6.75 38.64
N THR A 518 -30.68 -6.59 37.35
CA THR A 518 -31.47 -7.16 36.25
C THR A 518 -30.74 -8.34 35.61
N VAL A 519 -31.50 -9.20 34.93
CA VAL A 519 -30.96 -10.33 34.16
C VAL A 519 -31.46 -10.25 32.72
N ILE A 520 -30.68 -10.81 31.79
CA ILE A 520 -31.10 -10.91 30.40
C ILE A 520 -32.22 -11.95 30.27
N THR A 521 -33.15 -11.76 29.35
CA THR A 521 -34.19 -12.77 29.06
C THR A 521 -33.67 -13.82 28.08
N ASP A 522 -34.28 -15.01 28.09
CA ASP A 522 -33.99 -16.06 27.10
C ASP A 522 -34.05 -15.53 25.66
N ALA A 523 -35.10 -14.77 25.34
CA ALA A 523 -35.30 -14.22 24.00
C ALA A 523 -34.14 -13.32 23.57
N LYS A 524 -33.70 -12.40 24.45
CA LYS A 524 -32.60 -11.49 24.13
C LYS A 524 -31.25 -12.22 24.11
N ALA A 525 -31.05 -13.21 24.99
CA ALA A 525 -29.88 -14.06 24.96
C ALA A 525 -29.78 -14.82 23.63
N PHE A 526 -30.86 -15.45 23.16
CA PHE A 526 -30.88 -16.13 21.87
C PHE A 526 -30.64 -15.18 20.68
N GLU A 527 -31.08 -13.94 20.75
CA GLU A 527 -30.80 -12.93 19.73
C GLU A 527 -29.29 -12.62 19.63
N ILE A 528 -28.61 -12.46 20.78
CA ILE A 528 -27.16 -12.25 20.84
C ILE A 528 -26.43 -13.52 20.38
N ILE A 529 -26.85 -14.70 20.88
CA ILE A 529 -26.28 -16.00 20.49
C ILE A 529 -26.32 -16.15 18.98
N LYS A 530 -27.47 -15.93 18.36
CA LYS A 530 -27.64 -16.01 16.91
C LYS A 530 -26.61 -15.16 16.17
N GLN A 531 -26.44 -13.90 16.57
CA GLN A 531 -25.55 -12.98 15.87
C GLN A 531 -24.07 -13.34 16.07
N VAL A 532 -23.65 -13.71 17.30
CA VAL A 532 -22.27 -14.17 17.54
C VAL A 532 -21.99 -15.47 16.78
N THR A 533 -22.94 -16.41 16.77
CA THR A 533 -22.81 -17.66 16.00
C THR A 533 -22.72 -17.40 14.51
N LEU A 534 -23.50 -16.47 13.95
CA LEU A 534 -23.37 -16.08 12.54
C LEU A 534 -21.98 -15.52 12.23
N ALA A 535 -21.45 -14.65 13.10
CA ALA A 535 -20.12 -14.09 12.97
C ALA A 535 -19.02 -15.16 13.02
N LEU A 536 -19.05 -16.03 14.03
CA LEU A 536 -18.10 -17.13 14.19
C LEU A 536 -18.18 -18.12 13.04
N ASN A 537 -19.38 -18.53 12.65
CA ASN A 537 -19.57 -19.45 11.52
C ASN A 537 -18.99 -18.87 10.23
N GLN A 538 -19.17 -17.56 9.98
CA GLN A 538 -18.57 -16.89 8.85
C GLN A 538 -17.04 -16.91 8.89
N LEU A 539 -16.42 -16.66 10.05
CA LEU A 539 -14.97 -16.78 10.22
C LEU A 539 -14.51 -18.23 9.99
N HIS A 540 -15.13 -19.18 10.68
CA HIS A 540 -14.75 -20.60 10.65
C HIS A 540 -14.92 -21.22 9.26
N MET A 541 -15.97 -20.88 8.51
CA MET A 541 -16.17 -21.33 7.12
C MET A 541 -15.08 -20.82 6.17
N ASN A 542 -14.46 -19.69 6.49
CA ASN A 542 -13.33 -19.14 5.74
C ASN A 542 -11.98 -19.56 6.35
N GLY A 543 -11.98 -20.58 7.21
CA GLY A 543 -10.79 -21.07 7.89
C GLY A 543 -10.15 -19.99 8.75
N ILE A 544 -10.90 -19.13 9.44
CA ILE A 544 -10.36 -18.09 10.32
C ILE A 544 -10.75 -18.43 11.76
N ILE A 545 -9.77 -18.57 12.66
CA ILE A 545 -10.01 -18.66 14.11
C ILE A 545 -9.82 -17.27 14.69
N HIS A 546 -10.80 -16.80 15.46
CA HIS A 546 -10.70 -15.50 16.13
C HIS A 546 -9.66 -15.56 17.25
N GLY A 547 -9.73 -16.58 18.12
CA GLY A 547 -8.70 -16.91 19.10
C GLY A 547 -8.69 -16.07 20.38
N ASP A 548 -9.66 -15.16 20.55
CA ASP A 548 -9.81 -14.30 21.74
C ASP A 548 -11.28 -13.90 21.96
N ILE A 549 -12.19 -14.87 21.85
CA ILE A 549 -13.61 -14.65 22.11
C ILE A 549 -13.82 -14.41 23.61
N LYS A 550 -14.30 -13.21 23.95
CA LYS A 550 -14.60 -12.78 25.31
C LYS A 550 -15.55 -11.58 25.30
N PRO A 551 -16.28 -11.27 26.40
CA PRO A 551 -17.26 -10.19 26.44
C PRO A 551 -16.72 -8.82 25.99
N GLU A 552 -15.44 -8.52 26.23
CA GLU A 552 -14.80 -7.25 25.84
C GLU A 552 -14.65 -7.10 24.32
N ASN A 553 -14.59 -8.21 23.58
CA ASN A 553 -14.37 -8.22 22.13
C ASN A 553 -15.69 -8.32 21.33
N ILE A 554 -16.83 -8.45 22.01
CA ILE A 554 -18.17 -8.43 21.40
C ILE A 554 -18.77 -7.04 21.57
N LEU A 555 -18.80 -6.26 20.49
CA LEU A 555 -19.34 -4.90 20.50
C LEU A 555 -20.81 -4.86 20.07
N LEU A 556 -21.53 -3.86 20.59
CA LEU A 556 -22.95 -3.62 20.31
C LEU A 556 -23.13 -2.29 19.58
N THR A 557 -23.68 -2.32 18.37
CA THR A 557 -24.05 -1.12 17.61
C THR A 557 -25.23 -0.38 18.25
N GLU A 558 -25.53 0.84 17.81
CA GLU A 558 -26.73 1.59 18.21
C GLU A 558 -28.03 0.75 18.18
N HIS A 559 -28.18 -0.11 17.18
CA HIS A 559 -29.34 -0.99 17.01
C HIS A 559 -29.24 -2.33 17.75
N PHE A 560 -28.32 -2.45 18.73
CA PHE A 560 -28.04 -3.67 19.48
C PHE A 560 -27.66 -4.87 18.60
N GLN A 561 -27.01 -4.60 17.46
CA GLN A 561 -26.44 -5.64 16.63
C GLN A 561 -25.01 -5.96 17.09
N VAL A 562 -24.63 -7.23 16.98
CA VAL A 562 -23.31 -7.71 17.42
C VAL A 562 -22.28 -7.51 16.32
N LYS A 563 -21.10 -7.01 16.70
CA LYS A 563 -19.90 -7.00 15.87
C LYS A 563 -18.69 -7.54 16.66
N LEU A 564 -17.96 -8.47 16.05
CA LEU A 564 -16.69 -8.96 16.56
C LEU A 564 -15.58 -7.93 16.35
N SER A 565 -14.70 -7.80 17.33
CA SER A 565 -13.59 -6.86 17.36
C SER A 565 -12.31 -7.50 17.90
N ASP A 566 -11.18 -6.80 17.77
CA ASP A 566 -9.85 -7.19 18.25
C ASP A 566 -9.27 -8.46 17.60
N PHE A 567 -8.71 -8.26 16.40
CA PHE A 567 -8.14 -9.32 15.55
C PHE A 567 -6.66 -9.59 15.82
N GLY A 568 -6.08 -9.06 16.91
CA GLY A 568 -4.65 -9.20 17.22
C GLY A 568 -4.16 -10.65 17.36
N LEU A 569 -5.04 -11.52 17.86
CA LEU A 569 -4.79 -12.97 17.98
C LEU A 569 -5.41 -13.78 16.83
N THR A 570 -6.17 -13.16 15.93
CA THR A 570 -6.82 -13.85 14.81
C THR A 570 -5.81 -14.39 13.83
N ARG A 571 -6.05 -15.61 13.35
CA ARG A 571 -5.22 -16.28 12.35
C ARG A 571 -6.11 -17.04 11.37
N LYS A 572 -5.72 -17.03 10.09
CA LYS A 572 -6.23 -17.98 9.10
C LYS A 572 -5.62 -19.35 9.41
N LEU A 573 -6.47 -20.35 9.61
CA LEU A 573 -6.13 -21.77 9.69
C LEU A 573 -5.43 -22.22 8.41
N GLN A 574 -4.37 -22.98 8.58
CA GLN A 574 -3.89 -23.93 7.57
C GLN A 574 -4.75 -25.20 7.74
N GLU A 575 -5.17 -25.83 6.65
CA GLU A 575 -6.18 -26.90 6.70
C GLU A 575 -5.62 -28.14 7.43
N GLY A 576 -6.17 -28.47 8.60
CA GLY A 576 -5.92 -29.75 9.27
C GLY A 576 -4.97 -29.73 10.48
N ARG A 577 -4.52 -28.56 10.96
CA ARG A 577 -3.81 -28.44 12.26
C ARG A 577 -4.25 -27.21 13.02
N GLY A 578 -4.40 -27.34 14.33
CA GLY A 578 -4.45 -26.15 15.18
C GLY A 578 -3.08 -25.47 15.27
N TYR A 579 -3.07 -24.20 15.65
CA TYR A 579 -1.87 -23.35 15.60
C TYR A 579 -1.17 -23.23 16.95
N THR A 580 0.17 -23.22 16.94
CA THR A 580 1.00 -23.24 18.13
C THR A 580 1.60 -21.88 18.55
N THR A 581 1.12 -21.27 19.65
CA THR A 581 1.55 -19.92 20.14
C THR A 581 2.22 -19.91 21.52
N ASN A 582 3.18 -18.97 21.71
CA ASN A 582 3.78 -18.59 23.00
C ASN A 582 3.07 -17.38 23.66
N HIS A 583 2.21 -16.66 22.92
CA HIS A 583 1.50 -15.47 23.37
C HIS A 583 0.01 -15.81 23.51
N GLY A 584 -0.52 -15.64 24.72
CA GLY A 584 -1.83 -16.15 25.16
C GLY A 584 -3.04 -15.37 24.67
N GLY A 585 -4.22 -15.98 24.85
CA GLY A 585 -5.49 -15.30 25.03
C GLY A 585 -5.73 -14.98 26.51
N THR A 586 -6.92 -14.47 26.84
CA THR A 586 -7.29 -14.22 28.24
C THR A 586 -7.39 -15.56 28.99
N THR A 587 -6.52 -15.81 29.98
CA THR A 587 -6.31 -17.12 30.63
C THR A 587 -7.61 -17.83 31.03
N TYR A 588 -8.60 -17.06 31.47
CA TYR A 588 -9.91 -17.52 31.93
C TYR A 588 -10.80 -18.13 30.83
N TYR A 589 -10.57 -17.80 29.55
CA TYR A 589 -11.37 -18.27 28.41
C TYR A 589 -10.70 -19.41 27.62
N LEU A 590 -9.52 -19.86 28.05
CA LEU A 590 -8.78 -20.90 27.35
C LEU A 590 -9.49 -22.25 27.47
N ALA A 591 -9.60 -22.95 26.34
CA ALA A 591 -10.17 -24.29 26.28
C ALA A 591 -9.21 -25.35 26.89
N PRO A 592 -9.71 -26.43 27.51
CA PRO A 592 -8.89 -27.42 28.21
C PRO A 592 -7.78 -28.02 27.35
N GLU A 593 -8.02 -28.26 26.06
CA GLU A 593 -7.04 -28.79 25.12
C GLU A 593 -5.84 -27.84 24.90
N LEU A 594 -6.03 -26.54 25.09
CA LEU A 594 -4.94 -25.54 25.04
C LEU A 594 -4.07 -25.56 26.30
N LEU A 595 -4.60 -26.11 27.39
CA LEU A 595 -3.97 -26.14 28.71
C LEU A 595 -3.24 -27.46 28.96
N HIS A 596 -3.69 -28.57 28.36
CA HIS A 596 -3.01 -29.87 28.42
C HIS A 596 -1.68 -29.92 27.64
N SER A 597 -1.48 -29.03 26.65
CA SER A 597 -0.29 -29.01 25.80
C SER A 597 0.92 -28.35 26.49
N GLN A 598 1.54 -29.05 27.44
CA GLN A 598 2.99 -28.94 27.62
C GLN A 598 3.70 -29.85 26.61
N SER A 599 3.60 -29.53 25.31
CA SER A 599 4.53 -30.13 24.34
C SER A 599 5.96 -29.74 24.71
N ALA A 600 6.93 -30.59 24.39
CA ALA A 600 8.37 -30.43 24.70
C ALA A 600 9.04 -29.12 24.18
N ARG A 601 8.25 -28.20 23.60
CA ARG A 601 8.67 -26.87 23.11
C ARG A 601 7.72 -25.70 23.50
N GLY A 602 6.82 -25.87 24.48
CA GLY A 602 6.04 -24.75 25.06
C GLY A 602 4.93 -24.18 24.18
N LYS A 603 4.40 -25.00 23.28
CA LYS A 603 3.63 -24.56 22.12
C LYS A 603 2.16 -25.04 22.28
N ARG A 604 1.16 -24.13 22.25
CA ARG A 604 -0.31 -24.39 22.44
C ARG A 604 -1.15 -24.38 21.16
N MET A 605 -1.92 -25.43 20.85
CA MET A 605 -2.64 -25.64 19.58
C MET A 605 -4.07 -25.06 19.52
N GLN A 606 -4.30 -23.85 18.99
CA GLN A 606 -5.64 -23.24 18.82
C GLN A 606 -6.49 -23.91 17.72
N THR A 607 -7.78 -24.14 17.98
CA THR A 607 -8.74 -24.79 17.08
C THR A 607 -10.05 -24.00 16.98
N ILE A 608 -10.91 -24.33 16.00
CA ILE A 608 -12.29 -23.80 15.94
C ILE A 608 -13.07 -24.15 17.21
N ALA A 609 -12.84 -25.34 17.77
CA ALA A 609 -13.48 -25.77 19.02
C ALA A 609 -13.10 -24.87 20.20
N ALA A 610 -11.89 -24.31 20.22
CA ALA A 610 -11.48 -23.36 21.25
C ALA A 610 -12.28 -22.06 21.20
N ASP A 611 -12.64 -21.54 20.01
CA ASP A 611 -13.56 -20.39 19.89
C ASP A 611 -14.96 -20.74 20.42
N ILE A 612 -15.44 -21.98 20.19
CA ILE A 612 -16.74 -22.46 20.69
C ILE A 612 -16.74 -22.60 22.21
N TRP A 613 -15.67 -23.13 22.80
CA TRP A 613 -15.48 -23.17 24.25
C TRP A 613 -15.52 -21.77 24.86
N ALA A 614 -14.69 -20.85 24.33
CA ALA A 614 -14.63 -19.47 24.81
C ALA A 614 -15.98 -18.76 24.66
N PHE A 615 -16.72 -19.04 23.59
CA PHE A 615 -18.09 -18.58 23.42
C PHE A 615 -19.05 -19.15 24.48
N GLY A 616 -18.91 -20.44 24.85
CA GLY A 616 -19.64 -21.05 25.96
C GLY A 616 -19.42 -20.33 27.29
N ILE A 617 -18.16 -19.99 27.61
CA ILE A 617 -17.82 -19.21 28.82
C ILE A 617 -18.47 -17.84 28.79
N LEU A 618 -18.37 -17.14 27.65
CA LEU A 618 -18.98 -15.83 27.43
C LEU A 618 -20.50 -15.86 27.64
N LEU A 619 -21.19 -16.87 27.07
CA LEU A 619 -22.64 -17.02 27.23
C LEU A 619 -23.02 -17.35 28.67
N PHE A 620 -22.22 -18.16 29.36
CA PHE A 620 -22.42 -18.42 30.77
C PHE A 620 -22.36 -17.11 31.57
N GLU A 621 -21.33 -16.30 31.35
CA GLU A 621 -21.19 -15.02 32.03
C GLU A 621 -22.32 -14.03 31.69
N LEU A 622 -22.78 -14.02 30.44
CA LEU A 622 -23.90 -13.19 30.02
C LEU A 622 -25.17 -13.50 30.82
N LEU A 623 -25.41 -14.77 31.12
CA LEU A 623 -26.62 -15.25 31.80
C LEU A 623 -26.47 -15.24 33.34
N ALA A 624 -25.33 -15.69 33.85
CA ALA A 624 -25.08 -15.89 35.27
C ALA A 624 -24.38 -14.71 35.96
N GLN A 625 -23.84 -13.75 35.18
CA GLN A 625 -23.09 -12.57 35.67
C GLN A 625 -21.87 -12.92 36.55
N LYS A 626 -21.36 -14.14 36.35
CA LYS A 626 -20.15 -14.70 36.98
C LYS A 626 -19.53 -15.73 36.04
N HIS A 627 -18.25 -16.05 36.26
CA HIS A 627 -17.55 -17.06 35.49
C HIS A 627 -18.02 -18.48 35.88
N PRO A 628 -18.03 -19.47 34.97
CA PRO A 628 -18.45 -20.84 35.29
C PRO A 628 -17.51 -21.58 36.26
N PHE A 629 -16.22 -21.25 36.25
CA PHE A 629 -15.17 -21.91 37.07
C PHE A 629 -14.60 -21.05 38.20
N PHE A 630 -14.94 -19.75 38.25
CA PHE A 630 -14.33 -18.81 39.19
C PHE A 630 -15.40 -17.95 39.87
N ASN A 631 -15.22 -17.72 41.16
CA ASN A 631 -16.07 -16.88 41.99
C ASN A 631 -15.52 -15.46 42.07
N SER A 632 -16.36 -14.52 42.53
CA SER A 632 -15.96 -13.12 42.73
C SER A 632 -14.84 -12.94 43.75
N ASP A 633 -14.67 -13.92 44.65
CA ASP A 633 -13.75 -13.86 45.78
C ASP A 633 -12.39 -14.51 45.43
N ASP A 634 -12.26 -15.07 44.23
CA ASP A 634 -11.00 -15.60 43.71
C ASP A 634 -10.09 -14.44 43.27
N ILE A 635 -9.27 -13.97 44.21
CA ILE A 635 -8.30 -12.88 43.99
C ILE A 635 -6.91 -13.48 43.80
N GLU A 636 -6.18 -13.04 42.76
CA GLU A 636 -4.78 -13.41 42.51
C GLU A 636 -4.49 -14.92 42.36
N LEU A 637 -5.38 -15.67 41.71
CA LEU A 637 -5.12 -17.08 41.36
C LEU A 637 -3.86 -17.21 40.49
N SER A 638 -3.01 -18.18 40.83
CA SER A 638 -1.86 -18.53 40.00
C SER A 638 -2.31 -19.12 38.66
N PRO A 639 -1.53 -18.96 37.57
CA PRO A 639 -1.88 -19.57 36.28
C PRO A 639 -2.13 -21.09 36.36
N LEU A 640 -1.40 -21.80 37.22
CA LEU A 640 -1.56 -23.23 37.41
C LEU A 640 -2.90 -23.58 38.07
N GLU A 641 -3.34 -22.80 39.07
CA GLU A 641 -4.66 -22.99 39.68
C GLU A 641 -5.78 -22.74 38.68
N ILE A 642 -5.69 -21.67 37.88
CA ILE A 642 -6.66 -21.40 36.80
C ILE A 642 -6.74 -22.60 35.86
N TYR A 643 -5.60 -23.15 35.44
CA TYR A 643 -5.57 -24.30 34.53
C TYR A 643 -6.20 -25.55 35.15
N ASN A 644 -5.84 -25.87 36.39
CA ASN A 644 -6.40 -27.02 37.09
C ASN A 644 -7.91 -26.89 37.26
N ARG A 645 -8.44 -25.71 37.58
CA ARG A 645 -9.90 -25.53 37.68
C ARG A 645 -10.59 -25.76 36.33
N ILE A 646 -10.07 -25.19 35.25
CA ILE A 646 -10.64 -25.37 33.90
C ILE A 646 -10.56 -26.84 33.45
N ILE A 647 -9.46 -27.54 33.75
CA ILE A 647 -9.24 -28.93 33.33
C ILE A 647 -10.01 -29.91 34.21
N ASP A 648 -10.00 -29.74 35.52
CA ASP A 648 -10.45 -30.75 36.49
C ASP A 648 -11.87 -30.50 37.02
N GLU A 649 -12.32 -29.25 37.14
CA GLU A 649 -13.62 -28.93 37.76
C GLU A 649 -14.75 -28.84 36.72
N GLU A 650 -15.97 -29.24 37.09
CA GLU A 650 -17.14 -29.06 36.22
C GLU A 650 -17.63 -27.60 36.26
N PRO A 651 -18.16 -27.06 35.15
CA PRO A 651 -18.69 -25.70 35.13
C PRO A 651 -19.91 -25.61 36.07
N ALA A 652 -20.04 -24.47 36.75
CA ALA A 652 -21.21 -24.19 37.58
C ALA A 652 -22.52 -24.27 36.77
N ASP A 653 -23.64 -24.52 37.46
CA ASP A 653 -24.95 -24.50 36.83
C ASP A 653 -25.48 -23.07 36.63
N LEU A 654 -26.18 -22.87 35.52
CA LEU A 654 -26.93 -21.63 35.26
C LEU A 654 -28.13 -21.51 36.19
N PRO A 655 -28.56 -20.27 36.51
CA PRO A 655 -29.75 -20.02 37.31
C PRO A 655 -31.01 -20.75 36.80
N ASP A 656 -31.87 -21.17 37.75
CA ASP A 656 -32.98 -22.07 37.45
C ASP A 656 -34.01 -21.52 36.45
N HIS A 657 -34.18 -20.20 36.42
CA HIS A 657 -35.17 -19.51 35.59
C HIS A 657 -34.88 -19.53 34.09
N TYR A 658 -33.65 -19.84 33.65
CA TYR A 658 -33.33 -19.98 32.23
C TYR A 658 -33.83 -21.31 31.65
N SER A 659 -34.20 -21.32 30.36
CA SER A 659 -34.72 -22.53 29.72
C SER A 659 -33.71 -23.67 29.69
N GLN A 660 -34.24 -24.91 29.66
CA GLN A 660 -33.43 -26.11 29.50
C GLN A 660 -32.63 -26.12 28.18
N ASN A 661 -33.13 -25.44 27.14
CA ASN A 661 -32.43 -25.32 25.87
C ASN A 661 -31.14 -24.50 26.01
N LEU A 662 -31.18 -23.35 26.70
CA LEU A 662 -29.97 -22.55 26.98
C LEU A 662 -28.98 -23.34 27.84
N LYS A 663 -29.46 -23.97 28.91
CA LYS A 663 -28.63 -24.80 29.79
C LYS A 663 -27.94 -25.92 29.02
N LYS A 664 -28.68 -26.62 28.15
CA LYS A 664 -28.13 -27.70 27.33
C LYS A 664 -27.11 -27.18 26.32
N LEU A 665 -27.39 -26.08 25.64
CA LEU A 665 -26.48 -25.48 24.65
C LEU A 665 -25.13 -25.13 25.28
N ILE A 666 -25.14 -24.43 26.42
CA ILE A 666 -23.90 -23.99 27.08
C ILE A 666 -23.13 -25.18 27.64
N ARG A 667 -23.81 -26.18 28.22
CA ARG A 667 -23.15 -27.44 28.61
C ARG A 667 -22.50 -28.16 27.43
N GLN A 668 -23.11 -28.12 26.24
CA GLN A 668 -22.50 -28.71 25.03
C GLN A 668 -21.29 -27.93 24.52
N MET A 669 -21.24 -26.62 24.73
CA MET A 669 -20.08 -25.79 24.38
C MET A 669 -18.92 -25.96 25.37
N LEU A 670 -19.21 -26.32 26.62
CA LEU A 670 -18.24 -26.50 27.70
C LEU A 670 -17.87 -27.97 27.94
N ILE A 671 -17.93 -28.80 26.90
CA ILE A 671 -17.41 -30.17 26.94
C ILE A 671 -15.87 -30.10 26.88
N LYS A 672 -15.21 -30.82 27.79
CA LYS A 672 -13.75 -30.86 27.91
C LYS A 672 -13.09 -31.83 26.94
#